data_AF-A0A1F8PFY2-F1
#
_entry.id   AF-A0A1F8PFY2-F1
#
_cell.length_a   1.000
_cell.length_b   1.000
_cell.length_c   1.000
_cell.angle_alpha   90.00
_cell.angle_beta   90.00
_cell.angle_gamma   90.00
#
_symmetry.space_group_name_H-M   'P 1'
#
loop_
_entity.id
_entity.type
_entity.pdbx_description
1 polymer ?
#
loop_
_entity_poly.entity_id
_entity_poly.type
_entity_poly.pdbx_seq_one_letter_code
_entity_poly.pdbx_strand_id
1 'polypeptide(L)'
;MPISTLIPIIDKMRIFVRVTALFWKYWPQALLAYITLFAGAGFALLIPRLTGQAIDLALGSKDRHMLLLLTLGVVGAGIIRSLLSYGQSYLQEFLSQKVAYDIRKMFYNRLQSLSYSFHDRSQTGQLMSRATADVEGVRQFVGFALLRGFYLAIVMVAITFLLLSLNWKLALISLSVVPFISFRTIIINQKLKDLWTKIQQNLGVLETTVQENLTGVRVVRAFAREVFESKKFKKQAETLYNQEIEVNNVMASNSPLMSLSLAAAMGGILWYGGSLVINGTLTQGELAQFMLYLVMLNMPIRMLGWLSILFSRASASGKRIFEILDQVSPVTEKPDAVNIEEANGLVRFEGVSFSYDSHGTILKDVDFEAQPGQIIALVGASGSGKSTIANLIPRFYDVTGGRIRVDGIDIRDLTLNSLRRHVGIVHQDAFLFSATIRENISYGRPDASLEQIMEAAKVARLHDFIISLPDGYETWVGERGITLSGGQKQRLAIARTILLNPRILIMDDSTSSVDTETAYLIQNALAELLVGRTTFIVAHRVRSVQMADLILVLKDGQVVERGKHLELLAQDGFYSQLYNLQFQDQEDSEPVEVAVADEQTEQIQIPEAIVRHEAYVPSERLSSSLDDTDDIVYGKPFDSKVFARMIKYFAPYKVALPLTIAATLLLTLSNVISPYLVGRAVNDYIVAKNLSGLTMIVLLFLGNAMLNWAAYYTQIKAEARLGQGILLSLRSQVFDHLQRLSLKFYDVNKVGRIMSRVLNDVGELGDFLDSGALYVIGEVVGLAAVVFALFAMDSKLALFTLAVVPVLLLFVALWQLKARVYFVKVRQAIALVNAALQENISGVRVIQSLSREDVNSQRFDEVNKANLEANLASVRVSALMSPVVEMLLAIATAVIILYGGSGVLSGTILVGTLLAFLLYIQRFFDPIRNLTMEYTQLQRTMASGTRIFELLDVKPETDEGKETITVPALKGDIKFEGVSFSYLPDIEVLHDINLHIPAGKTVALVGPTGAGKTTMVNLIARFYDVSGGRILADGYDLRDINKVAYRGQLGLVLQDPFLFSDTVKENIRYGRLEATDEEITAAAKAVGAHDFIIKLENGYDTMLQERGQNLSMGQRQLLSFARAILANPAIILLDEATASVDSYSEHLLQEGIRQLLKGRTTVIIAHRLSTVRDADSIVVLDDGRIVEQGRHEELLAKGGLYTRLYQMTYAPVET
;
A
#
# COMPACT_ATOMS: atom_id res chain seq x y z
N MET A 1 25.69 31.21 -10.93
CA MET A 1 25.17 29.89 -10.50
C MET A 1 25.71 28.83 -11.46
N PRO A 2 26.28 27.71 -10.98
CA PRO A 2 26.78 26.65 -11.84
C PRO A 2 25.65 25.93 -12.60
N ILE A 3 25.92 25.46 -13.82
CA ILE A 3 24.95 24.80 -14.72
C ILE A 3 24.25 23.60 -14.04
N SER A 4 24.96 22.88 -13.15
CA SER A 4 24.42 21.79 -12.34
C SER A 4 23.28 22.18 -11.39
N THR A 5 23.19 23.47 -11.01
CA THR A 5 22.08 23.99 -10.18
C THR A 5 20.87 24.45 -11.00
N LEU A 6 21.03 24.67 -12.31
CA LEU A 6 19.96 25.13 -13.21
C LEU A 6 19.13 23.98 -13.79
N ILE A 7 19.75 22.83 -14.07
CA ILE A 7 19.08 21.64 -14.65
C ILE A 7 17.86 21.20 -13.83
N PRO A 8 17.95 21.05 -12.48
CA PRO A 8 16.80 20.64 -11.67
C PRO A 8 15.67 21.68 -11.67
N ILE A 9 15.97 22.96 -11.91
CA ILE A 9 14.97 24.03 -11.95
C ILE A 9 14.23 24.00 -13.29
N ILE A 10 14.94 23.76 -14.39
CA ILE A 10 14.38 23.67 -15.75
C ILE A 10 13.43 22.48 -15.86
N ASP A 11 13.81 21.31 -15.34
CA ASP A 11 12.96 20.11 -15.35
C ASP A 11 11.67 20.32 -14.55
N LYS A 12 11.77 20.96 -13.39
CA LYS A 12 10.60 21.35 -12.61
C LYS A 12 9.67 22.26 -13.39
N MET A 13 10.22 23.31 -14.02
CA MET A 13 9.42 24.24 -14.82
C MET A 13 8.70 23.55 -15.98
N ARG A 14 9.34 22.58 -16.66
CA ARG A 14 8.68 21.80 -17.74
C ARG A 14 7.47 21.03 -17.24
N ILE A 15 7.57 20.37 -16.08
CA ILE A 15 6.45 19.66 -15.45
C ILE A 15 5.29 20.62 -15.18
N PHE A 16 5.57 21.80 -14.62
CA PHE A 16 4.53 22.80 -14.34
C PHE A 16 3.84 23.30 -15.60
N VAL A 17 4.59 23.58 -16.68
CA VAL A 17 4.01 24.02 -17.97
C VAL A 17 3.04 22.97 -18.53
N ARG A 18 3.35 21.68 -18.38
CA ARG A 18 2.46 20.60 -18.83
C ARG A 18 1.20 20.50 -17.97
N VAL A 19 1.33 20.61 -16.65
CA VAL A 19 0.17 20.62 -15.74
C VAL A 19 -0.72 21.84 -15.99
N THR A 20 -0.14 23.03 -16.21
CA THR A 20 -0.91 24.24 -16.50
C THR A 20 -1.58 24.18 -17.87
N ALA A 21 -0.99 23.50 -18.85
CA ALA A 21 -1.64 23.25 -20.14
C ALA A 21 -2.92 22.41 -19.99
N LEU A 22 -2.91 21.38 -19.14
CA LEU A 22 -4.11 20.59 -18.83
C LEU A 22 -5.20 21.41 -18.14
N PHE A 23 -4.81 22.35 -17.27
CA PHE A 23 -5.74 23.29 -16.66
C PHE A 23 -6.35 24.25 -17.70
N TRP A 24 -5.52 24.81 -18.58
CA TRP A 24 -5.98 25.75 -19.61
C TRP A 24 -6.77 25.12 -20.75
N LYS A 25 -6.78 23.78 -20.89
CA LYS A 25 -7.73 23.06 -21.76
C LYS A 25 -9.20 23.46 -21.47
N TYR A 26 -9.51 23.81 -20.22
CA TYR A 26 -10.83 24.25 -19.76
C TYR A 26 -10.88 25.77 -19.53
N TRP A 27 -10.34 26.56 -20.46
CA TRP A 27 -10.16 28.00 -20.31
C TRP A 27 -11.42 28.81 -19.95
N PRO A 28 -12.65 28.51 -20.43
CA PRO A 28 -13.83 29.30 -20.05
C PRO A 28 -14.16 29.13 -18.57
N GLN A 29 -14.09 27.90 -18.06
CA GLN A 29 -14.33 27.62 -16.64
C GLN A 29 -13.20 28.15 -15.77
N ALA A 30 -11.95 28.08 -16.24
CA ALA A 30 -10.79 28.68 -15.56
C ALA A 30 -10.93 30.20 -15.46
N LEU A 31 -11.33 30.87 -16.54
CA LEU A 31 -11.58 32.31 -16.54
C LEU A 31 -12.71 32.67 -15.57
N LEU A 32 -13.82 31.94 -15.60
CA LEU A 32 -14.93 32.14 -14.67
C LEU A 32 -14.51 31.89 -13.21
N ALA A 33 -13.64 30.91 -12.95
CA ALA A 33 -13.08 30.65 -11.63
C ALA A 33 -12.25 31.84 -11.13
N TYR A 34 -11.39 32.43 -11.98
CA TYR A 34 -10.64 33.63 -11.62
C TYR A 34 -11.54 34.85 -11.43
N ILE A 35 -12.55 35.05 -12.29
CA ILE A 35 -13.50 36.17 -12.16
C ILE A 35 -14.25 36.07 -10.81
N THR A 36 -14.80 34.90 -10.48
CA THR A 36 -15.50 34.69 -9.21
C THR A 36 -14.59 34.84 -8.00
N LEU A 37 -13.36 34.33 -8.09
CA LEU A 37 -12.31 34.48 -7.08
C LEU A 37 -11.92 35.94 -6.83
N PHE A 38 -11.62 36.72 -7.88
CA PHE A 38 -11.20 38.12 -7.75
C PHE A 38 -12.35 39.05 -7.40
N ALA A 39 -13.54 38.83 -7.95
CA ALA A 39 -14.74 39.57 -7.55
C ALA A 39 -15.05 39.31 -6.07
N GLY A 40 -14.98 38.05 -5.62
CA GLY A 40 -15.16 37.68 -4.22
C GLY A 40 -14.14 38.36 -3.31
N ALA A 41 -12.87 38.43 -3.75
CA ALA A 41 -11.82 39.18 -3.06
C ALA A 41 -12.16 40.66 -2.92
N GLY A 42 -12.65 41.29 -3.99
CA GLY A 42 -13.05 42.70 -3.97
C GLY A 42 -14.14 42.99 -2.94
N PHE A 43 -15.20 42.18 -2.91
CA PHE A 43 -16.26 42.30 -1.89
C PHE A 43 -15.77 41.98 -0.48
N ALA A 44 -14.84 41.02 -0.34
CA ALA A 44 -14.22 40.72 0.95
C ALA A 44 -13.44 41.92 1.52
N LEU A 45 -12.69 42.63 0.67
CA LEU A 45 -11.94 43.84 1.04
C LEU A 45 -12.85 45.05 1.30
N LEU A 46 -14.06 45.06 0.73
CA LEU A 46 -15.04 46.14 0.94
C LEU A 46 -15.64 46.12 2.36
N ILE A 47 -15.81 44.94 2.96
CA ILE A 47 -16.48 44.77 4.27
C ILE A 47 -15.79 45.57 5.39
N PRO A 48 -14.47 45.46 5.64
CA PRO A 48 -13.81 46.28 6.66
C PRO A 48 -14.02 47.79 6.47
N ARG A 49 -13.93 48.27 5.23
CA ARG A 49 -14.13 49.69 4.89
C ARG A 49 -15.54 50.16 5.23
N LEU A 50 -16.57 49.41 4.82
CA LEU A 50 -17.97 49.73 5.12
C LEU A 50 -18.24 49.70 6.63
N THR A 51 -17.70 48.71 7.33
CA THR A 51 -17.82 48.61 8.80
C THR A 51 -17.18 49.81 9.50
N GLY A 52 -15.98 50.23 9.06
CA GLY A 52 -15.34 51.44 9.59
C GLY A 52 -16.16 52.70 9.37
N GLN A 53 -16.63 52.93 8.15
CA GLN A 53 -17.48 54.07 7.83
C GLN A 53 -18.78 54.07 8.65
N ALA A 54 -19.36 52.89 8.91
CA ALA A 54 -20.55 52.77 9.74
C ALA A 54 -20.29 53.15 11.20
N ILE A 55 -19.11 52.80 11.73
CA ILE A 55 -18.67 53.21 13.07
C ILE A 55 -18.51 54.73 13.15
N ASP A 56 -17.88 55.36 12.15
CA ASP A 56 -17.70 56.82 12.13
C ASP A 56 -19.04 57.56 12.03
N LEU A 57 -19.97 57.06 11.22
CA LEU A 57 -21.32 57.61 11.10
C LEU A 57 -22.15 57.46 12.38
N ALA A 58 -22.01 56.33 13.07
CA ALA A 58 -22.63 56.11 14.38
C ALA A 58 -22.07 57.05 15.46
N LEU A 59 -20.90 57.66 15.25
CA LEU A 59 -20.25 58.56 16.21
C LEU A 59 -20.38 60.05 15.87
N GLY A 60 -20.38 60.39 14.58
CA GLY A 60 -20.35 61.77 14.09
C GLY A 60 -21.72 62.37 13.81
N SER A 61 -22.28 62.08 12.62
CA SER A 61 -23.45 62.78 12.06
C SER A 61 -24.80 62.32 12.61
N LYS A 62 -24.84 61.20 13.34
CA LYS A 62 -26.06 60.55 13.86
C LYS A 62 -27.14 60.21 12.82
N ASP A 63 -26.76 60.12 11.54
CA ASP A 63 -27.67 59.81 10.45
C ASP A 63 -28.06 58.32 10.43
N ARG A 64 -29.25 58.02 10.95
CA ARG A 64 -29.81 56.66 10.99
C ARG A 64 -30.08 56.09 9.60
N HIS A 65 -30.42 56.92 8.60
CA HIS A 65 -30.69 56.45 7.24
C HIS A 65 -29.40 56.00 6.56
N MET A 66 -28.34 56.78 6.70
CA MET A 66 -27.03 56.42 6.16
C MET A 66 -26.40 55.21 6.88
N LEU A 67 -26.62 55.07 8.20
CA LEU A 67 -26.21 53.87 8.95
C LEU A 67 -26.92 52.59 8.42
N LEU A 68 -28.23 52.69 8.17
CA LEU A 68 -29.02 51.62 7.54
C LEU A 68 -28.49 51.28 6.14
N LEU A 69 -28.17 52.27 5.30
CA LEU A 69 -27.60 52.05 3.97
C LEU A 69 -26.24 51.35 4.02
N LEU A 70 -25.35 51.75 4.93
CA LEU A 70 -24.05 51.08 5.10
C LEU A 70 -24.20 49.65 5.63
N THR A 71 -25.14 49.42 6.55
CA THR A 71 -25.45 48.07 7.04
C THR A 71 -25.99 47.18 5.91
N LEU A 72 -26.92 47.70 5.11
CA LEU A 72 -27.43 47.01 3.91
C LEU A 72 -26.30 46.76 2.90
N GLY A 73 -25.35 47.69 2.78
CA GLY A 73 -24.13 47.52 2.00
C GLY A 73 -23.26 46.36 2.50
N VAL A 74 -23.06 46.21 3.81
CA VAL A 74 -22.31 45.09 4.41
C VAL A 74 -23.02 43.76 4.15
N VAL A 75 -24.35 43.70 4.35
CA VAL A 75 -25.14 42.50 4.05
C VAL A 75 -25.07 42.16 2.56
N GLY A 76 -25.26 43.14 1.68
CA GLY A 76 -25.20 42.97 0.24
C GLY A 76 -23.83 42.48 -0.23
N ALA A 77 -22.75 43.11 0.25
CA ALA A 77 -21.38 42.67 -0.02
C ALA A 77 -21.12 41.24 0.50
N GLY A 78 -21.64 40.90 1.69
CA GLY A 78 -21.54 39.57 2.28
C GLY A 78 -22.28 38.49 1.50
N ILE A 79 -23.51 38.75 1.05
CA ILE A 79 -24.31 37.84 0.23
C ILE A 79 -23.66 37.64 -1.14
N ILE A 80 -23.24 38.72 -1.81
CA ILE A 80 -22.57 38.63 -3.11
C ILE A 80 -21.25 37.85 -2.96
N ARG A 81 -20.44 38.16 -1.94
CA ARG A 81 -19.23 37.40 -1.62
C ARG A 81 -19.55 35.91 -1.41
N SER A 82 -20.60 35.58 -0.66
CA SER A 82 -21.03 34.21 -0.40
C SER A 82 -21.39 33.46 -1.69
N LEU A 83 -22.17 34.08 -2.59
CA LEU A 83 -22.51 33.51 -3.89
C LEU A 83 -21.27 33.30 -4.78
N LEU A 84 -20.36 34.28 -4.81
CA LEU A 84 -19.10 34.19 -5.54
C LEU A 84 -18.19 33.10 -4.95
N SER A 85 -18.16 32.96 -3.62
CA SER A 85 -17.44 31.92 -2.87
C SER A 85 -17.94 30.52 -3.21
N TYR A 86 -19.26 30.35 -3.41
CA TYR A 86 -19.84 29.10 -3.93
C TYR A 86 -19.35 28.80 -5.34
N GLY A 87 -19.47 29.78 -6.25
CA GLY A 87 -19.02 29.64 -7.65
C GLY A 87 -17.54 29.32 -7.74
N GLN A 88 -16.71 30.05 -6.99
CA GLN A 88 -15.28 29.81 -6.84
C GLN A 88 -15.01 28.37 -6.36
N SER A 89 -15.65 27.94 -5.26
CA SER A 89 -15.39 26.61 -4.69
C SER A 89 -15.79 25.48 -5.64
N TYR A 90 -16.93 25.62 -6.31
CA TYR A 90 -17.40 24.64 -7.30
C TYR A 90 -16.48 24.59 -8.52
N LEU A 91 -16.15 25.73 -9.12
CA LEU A 91 -15.31 25.80 -10.32
C LEU A 91 -13.87 25.35 -10.04
N GLN A 92 -13.32 25.71 -8.87
CA GLN A 92 -12.00 25.28 -8.42
C GLN A 92 -11.90 23.76 -8.42
N GLU A 93 -12.88 23.10 -7.80
CA GLU A 93 -12.90 21.65 -7.68
C GLU A 93 -13.30 20.98 -9.00
N PHE A 94 -14.15 21.60 -9.81
CA PHE A 94 -14.47 21.12 -11.15
C PHE A 94 -13.23 21.02 -12.04
N LEU A 95 -12.43 22.10 -12.12
CA LEU A 95 -11.19 22.14 -12.91
C LEU A 95 -10.18 21.11 -12.42
N SER A 96 -10.01 21.04 -11.10
CA SER A 96 -9.15 20.08 -10.41
C SER A 96 -9.51 18.62 -10.78
N GLN A 97 -10.79 18.25 -10.65
CA GLN A 97 -11.27 16.90 -10.94
C GLN A 97 -11.20 16.55 -12.43
N LYS A 98 -11.45 17.53 -13.32
CA LYS A 98 -11.32 17.34 -14.76
C LYS A 98 -9.87 17.04 -15.18
N VAL A 99 -8.90 17.76 -14.62
CA VAL A 99 -7.48 17.47 -14.85
C VAL A 99 -7.12 16.08 -14.31
N ALA A 100 -7.61 15.70 -13.12
CA ALA A 100 -7.37 14.36 -12.57
C ALA A 100 -7.96 13.25 -13.45
N TYR A 101 -9.18 13.45 -13.97
CA TYR A 101 -9.83 12.54 -14.92
C TYR A 101 -8.98 12.38 -16.20
N ASP A 102 -8.54 13.50 -16.80
CA ASP A 102 -7.72 13.49 -18.02
C ASP A 102 -6.37 12.79 -17.78
N ILE A 103 -5.70 13.06 -16.65
CA ILE A 103 -4.43 12.40 -16.30
C ILE A 103 -4.64 10.89 -16.12
N ARG A 104 -5.67 10.44 -15.39
CA ARG A 104 -5.94 9.00 -15.21
C ARG A 104 -6.20 8.32 -16.55
N LYS A 105 -6.97 8.95 -17.44
CA LYS A 105 -7.24 8.42 -18.78
C LYS A 105 -5.96 8.32 -19.60
N MET A 106 -5.16 9.39 -19.65
CA MET A 106 -3.88 9.40 -20.36
C MET A 106 -2.91 8.35 -19.79
N PHE A 107 -2.81 8.26 -18.46
CA PHE A 107 -1.94 7.32 -17.78
C PHE A 107 -2.34 5.87 -18.07
N TYR A 108 -3.63 5.55 -17.93
CA TYR A 108 -4.15 4.21 -18.20
C TYR A 108 -3.96 3.80 -19.67
N ASN A 109 -4.28 4.69 -20.60
CA ASN A 109 -4.08 4.43 -22.03
C ASN A 109 -2.60 4.25 -22.36
N ARG A 110 -1.72 5.05 -21.75
CA ARG A 110 -0.28 4.89 -21.98
C ARG A 110 0.20 3.57 -21.44
N LEU A 111 -0.20 3.21 -20.22
CA LEU A 111 0.26 2.00 -19.54
C LEU A 111 -0.06 0.73 -20.33
N GLN A 112 -1.23 0.65 -20.96
CA GLN A 112 -1.59 -0.47 -21.83
C GLN A 112 -0.80 -0.54 -23.15
N SER A 113 -0.20 0.58 -23.58
CA SER A 113 0.62 0.61 -24.80
C SER A 113 2.11 0.35 -24.56
N LEU A 114 2.53 0.29 -23.29
CA LEU A 114 3.93 0.03 -22.95
C LEU A 114 4.28 -1.46 -23.15
N SER A 115 5.54 -1.73 -23.47
CA SER A 115 6.02 -3.09 -23.74
C SER A 115 6.06 -3.95 -22.49
N TYR A 116 6.11 -5.28 -22.68
CA TYR A 116 6.29 -6.23 -21.57
C TYR A 116 7.54 -5.94 -20.76
N SER A 117 8.65 -5.52 -21.39
CA SER A 117 9.89 -5.12 -20.67
C SER A 117 9.66 -4.06 -19.60
N PHE A 118 8.72 -3.15 -19.83
CA PHE A 118 8.37 -2.13 -18.85
C PHE A 118 7.62 -2.76 -17.66
N HIS A 119 6.64 -3.62 -17.94
CA HIS A 119 5.83 -4.29 -16.93
C HIS A 119 6.65 -5.29 -16.09
N ASP A 120 7.61 -5.99 -16.69
CA ASP A 120 8.51 -6.91 -16.00
C ASP A 120 9.36 -6.22 -14.93
N ARG A 121 9.73 -4.96 -15.21
CA ARG A 121 10.55 -4.13 -14.32
C ARG A 121 9.71 -3.28 -13.34
N SER A 122 8.42 -3.14 -13.60
CA SER A 122 7.54 -2.25 -12.86
C SER A 122 6.68 -3.01 -11.88
N GLN A 123 6.85 -2.73 -10.59
CA GLN A 123 5.97 -3.29 -9.57
C GLN A 123 4.55 -2.69 -9.68
N THR A 124 3.52 -3.54 -9.70
CA THR A 124 2.10 -3.13 -9.77
C THR A 124 1.75 -2.05 -8.73
N GLY A 125 2.24 -2.19 -7.49
CA GLY A 125 2.00 -1.21 -6.42
C GLY A 125 2.56 0.18 -6.73
N GLN A 126 3.72 0.27 -7.41
CA GLN A 126 4.28 1.56 -7.83
C GLN A 126 3.44 2.22 -8.91
N LEU A 127 2.96 1.44 -9.89
CA LEU A 127 2.07 1.93 -10.94
C LEU A 127 0.73 2.40 -10.37
N MET A 128 0.18 1.67 -9.40
CA MET A 128 -1.01 2.07 -8.66
C MET A 128 -0.81 3.38 -7.91
N SER A 129 0.31 3.53 -7.18
CA SER A 129 0.62 4.78 -6.48
C SER A 129 0.71 5.97 -7.45
N ARG A 130 1.28 5.78 -8.64
CA ARG A 130 1.32 6.81 -9.69
C ARG A 130 -0.07 7.15 -10.23
N ALA A 131 -0.93 6.15 -10.48
CA ALA A 131 -2.28 6.34 -10.99
C ALA A 131 -3.26 6.95 -9.96
N THR A 132 -2.94 6.83 -8.67
CA THR A 132 -3.82 7.24 -7.56
C THR A 132 -3.24 8.43 -6.80
N ALA A 133 -2.23 8.22 -5.96
CA ALA A 133 -1.63 9.22 -5.08
C ALA A 133 -0.92 10.35 -5.84
N ASP A 134 -0.21 10.06 -6.93
CA ASP A 134 0.46 11.13 -7.69
C ASP A 134 -0.54 11.98 -8.48
N VAL A 135 -1.55 11.35 -9.09
CA VAL A 135 -2.64 12.09 -9.75
C VAL A 135 -3.31 13.02 -8.74
N GLU A 136 -3.53 12.52 -7.52
CA GLU A 136 -4.08 13.29 -6.42
C GLU A 136 -3.17 14.47 -6.02
N GLY A 137 -1.85 14.27 -5.98
CA GLY A 137 -0.88 15.34 -5.75
C GLY A 137 -0.94 16.46 -6.80
N VAL A 138 -1.08 16.09 -8.08
CA VAL A 138 -1.24 17.07 -9.18
C VAL A 138 -2.60 17.77 -9.12
N ARG A 139 -3.68 17.01 -8.85
CA ARG A 139 -5.04 17.52 -8.65
C ARG A 139 -5.07 18.62 -7.59
N GLN A 140 -4.52 18.34 -6.40
CA GLN A 140 -4.47 19.30 -5.29
C GLN A 140 -3.74 20.60 -5.67
N PHE A 141 -2.64 20.50 -6.43
CA PHE A 141 -1.92 21.67 -6.90
C PHE A 141 -2.71 22.50 -7.92
N VAL A 142 -3.40 21.85 -8.86
CA VAL A 142 -4.25 22.55 -9.83
C VAL A 142 -5.38 23.28 -9.13
N GLY A 143 -6.10 22.60 -8.23
CA GLY A 143 -7.20 23.19 -7.49
C GLY A 143 -6.75 24.33 -6.57
N PHE A 144 -5.66 24.14 -5.82
CA PHE A 144 -5.25 25.11 -4.80
C PHE A 144 -4.22 26.12 -5.30
N ALA A 145 -3.06 25.68 -5.80
CA ALA A 145 -1.94 26.57 -6.07
C ALA A 145 -2.14 27.42 -7.33
N LEU A 146 -2.62 26.84 -8.45
CA LEU A 146 -2.81 27.61 -9.68
C LEU A 146 -3.90 28.68 -9.53
N LEU A 147 -5.03 28.34 -8.90
CA LEU A 147 -6.11 29.30 -8.69
C LEU A 147 -5.84 30.24 -7.51
N ARG A 148 -5.52 29.71 -6.32
CA ARG A 148 -5.37 30.55 -5.11
C ARG A 148 -4.02 31.25 -5.01
N GLY A 149 -2.96 30.76 -5.64
CA GLY A 149 -1.64 31.39 -5.59
C GLY A 149 -1.65 32.84 -6.04
N PHE A 150 -2.25 33.12 -7.21
CA PHE A 150 -2.43 34.48 -7.72
C PHE A 150 -3.36 35.33 -6.83
N TYR A 151 -4.45 34.73 -6.34
CA TYR A 151 -5.34 35.39 -5.39
C TYR A 151 -4.62 35.86 -4.13
N LEU A 152 -3.75 35.04 -3.54
CA LEU A 152 -3.01 35.41 -2.34
C LEU A 152 -2.07 36.59 -2.58
N ALA A 153 -1.33 36.57 -3.70
CA ALA A 153 -0.46 37.68 -4.07
C ALA A 153 -1.26 38.98 -4.27
N ILE A 154 -2.38 38.92 -5.01
CA ILE A 154 -3.22 40.07 -5.30
C ILE A 154 -3.88 40.62 -4.03
N VAL A 155 -4.41 39.76 -3.16
CA VAL A 155 -5.02 40.19 -1.90
C VAL A 155 -3.98 40.81 -0.96
N MET A 156 -2.77 40.27 -0.87
CA MET A 156 -1.70 40.90 -0.07
C MET A 156 -1.32 42.28 -0.62
N VAL A 157 -1.18 42.43 -1.93
CA VAL A 157 -0.91 43.73 -2.58
C VAL A 157 -2.07 44.70 -2.35
N ALA A 158 -3.32 44.24 -2.50
CA ALA A 158 -4.50 45.07 -2.30
C ALA A 158 -4.65 45.52 -0.84
N ILE A 159 -4.46 44.65 0.15
CA ILE A 159 -4.47 45.02 1.58
C ILE A 159 -3.35 46.02 1.87
N THR A 160 -2.14 45.78 1.35
CA THR A 160 -0.99 46.68 1.50
C THR A 160 -1.29 48.07 0.95
N PHE A 161 -1.86 48.14 -0.26
CA PHE A 161 -2.27 49.39 -0.89
C PHE A 161 -3.34 50.12 -0.07
N LEU A 162 -4.37 49.40 0.39
CA LEU A 162 -5.44 49.98 1.21
C LEU A 162 -4.89 50.54 2.53
N LEU A 163 -4.03 49.81 3.23
CA LEU A 163 -3.40 50.28 4.46
C LEU A 163 -2.57 51.56 4.22
N LEU A 164 -1.74 51.58 3.17
CA LEU A 164 -0.93 52.75 2.80
C LEU A 164 -1.79 53.96 2.44
N SER A 165 -2.92 53.74 1.77
CA SER A 165 -3.85 54.81 1.37
C SER A 165 -4.59 55.44 2.55
N LEU A 166 -4.83 54.68 3.64
CA LEU A 166 -5.46 55.20 4.85
C LEU A 166 -4.46 56.01 5.69
N ASN A 167 -3.33 55.40 6.05
CA ASN A 167 -2.27 56.06 6.81
C ASN A 167 -0.96 55.30 6.66
N TRP A 168 0.01 55.89 5.95
CA TRP A 168 1.28 55.23 5.66
C TRP A 168 2.10 54.88 6.91
N LYS A 169 1.99 55.63 8.02
CA LYS A 169 2.73 55.34 9.26
C LYS A 169 2.16 54.10 9.97
N LEU A 170 0.84 54.00 10.09
CA LEU A 170 0.18 52.80 10.63
C LEU A 170 0.33 51.60 9.70
N ALA A 171 0.35 51.83 8.39
CA ALA A 171 0.64 50.79 7.41
C ALA A 171 2.04 50.20 7.60
N LEU A 172 3.06 51.03 7.82
CA LEU A 172 4.42 50.54 8.11
C LEU A 172 4.49 49.72 9.39
N ILE A 173 3.77 50.11 10.45
CA ILE A 173 3.66 49.29 11.68
C ILE A 173 3.04 47.93 11.37
N SER A 174 1.94 47.92 10.60
CA SER A 174 1.24 46.69 10.21
C SER A 174 2.10 45.78 9.33
N LEU A 175 2.82 46.36 8.37
CA LEU A 175 3.63 45.64 7.38
C LEU A 175 5.01 45.22 7.94
N SER A 176 5.48 45.82 9.03
CA SER A 176 6.77 45.47 9.65
C SER A 176 6.88 43.98 10.04
N VAL A 177 5.74 43.33 10.28
CA VAL A 177 5.66 41.91 10.61
C VAL A 177 5.89 41.02 9.39
N VAL A 178 5.57 41.48 8.17
CA VAL A 178 5.64 40.65 6.95
C VAL A 178 7.07 40.19 6.64
N PRO A 179 8.11 41.06 6.61
CA PRO A 179 9.48 40.62 6.39
C PRO A 179 9.98 39.66 7.47
N PHE A 180 9.63 39.93 8.74
CA PHE A 180 10.03 39.08 9.87
C PHE A 180 9.43 37.67 9.78
N ILE A 181 8.12 37.57 9.55
CA ILE A 181 7.44 36.27 9.39
C ILE A 181 7.99 35.54 8.17
N SER A 182 8.18 36.24 7.05
CA SER A 182 8.70 35.63 5.81
C SER A 182 10.10 35.05 6.04
N PHE A 183 11.00 35.81 6.65
CA PHE A 183 12.36 35.37 6.98
C PHE A 183 12.36 34.15 7.90
N ARG A 184 11.59 34.18 9.00
CA ARG A 184 11.47 33.05 9.93
C ARG A 184 10.90 31.81 9.27
N THR A 185 9.87 31.98 8.45
CA THR A 185 9.22 30.88 7.72
C THR A 185 10.20 30.19 6.76
N ILE A 186 11.01 30.95 6.02
CA ILE A 186 12.01 30.39 5.08
C ILE A 186 13.03 29.53 5.82
N ILE A 187 13.62 30.04 6.92
CA ILE A 187 14.64 29.32 7.70
C ILE A 187 14.07 28.02 8.29
N ILE A 188 12.88 28.12 8.88
CA ILE A 188 12.25 26.97 9.54
C ILE A 188 11.83 25.91 8.52
N ASN A 189 11.29 26.31 7.36
CA ASN A 189 10.92 25.36 6.32
C ASN A 189 12.13 24.56 5.79
N GLN A 190 13.31 25.19 5.68
CA GLN A 190 14.53 24.48 5.30
C GLN A 190 14.92 23.43 6.36
N LYS A 191 14.96 23.82 7.64
CA LYS A 191 15.27 22.88 8.73
C LYS A 191 14.25 21.75 8.84
N LEU A 192 12.95 22.07 8.72
CA LEU A 192 11.88 21.08 8.77
C LEU A 192 11.97 20.09 7.61
N LYS A 193 12.32 20.53 6.40
CA LYS A 193 12.48 19.63 5.26
C LYS A 193 13.53 18.55 5.53
N ASP A 194 14.66 18.91 6.13
CA ASP A 194 15.73 17.95 6.45
C ASP A 194 15.28 16.96 7.55
N LEU A 195 14.59 17.45 8.58
CA LEU A 195 14.04 16.60 9.65
C LEU A 195 12.95 15.65 9.12
N TRP A 196 12.02 16.15 8.30
CA TRP A 196 10.99 15.32 7.66
C TRP A 196 11.58 14.22 6.78
N THR A 197 12.69 14.51 6.09
CA THR A 197 13.41 13.50 5.30
C THR A 197 13.95 12.39 6.20
N LYS A 198 14.54 12.73 7.36
CA LYS A 198 15.02 11.75 8.34
C LYS A 198 13.87 10.92 8.95
N ILE A 199 12.76 11.57 9.30
CA ILE A 199 11.57 10.90 9.83
C ILE A 199 11.02 9.91 8.80
N GLN A 200 10.87 10.33 7.54
CA GLN A 200 10.37 9.47 6.48
C GLN A 200 11.28 8.26 6.24
N GLN A 201 12.61 8.44 6.31
CA GLN A 201 13.57 7.35 6.22
C GLN A 201 13.43 6.36 7.39
N ASN A 202 13.37 6.85 8.64
CA ASN A 202 13.25 5.98 9.82
C ASN A 202 11.89 5.29 9.90
N LEU A 203 10.82 5.95 9.43
CA LEU A 203 9.52 5.31 9.27
C LEU A 203 9.63 4.15 8.28
N GLY A 204 10.27 4.34 7.12
CA GLY A 204 10.51 3.26 6.15
C GLY A 204 11.31 2.09 6.75
N VAL A 205 12.34 2.34 7.57
CA VAL A 205 13.08 1.27 8.27
C VAL A 205 12.18 0.50 9.25
N LEU A 206 11.29 1.22 9.94
CA LEU A 206 10.31 0.62 10.87
C LEU A 206 9.28 -0.22 10.10
N GLU A 207 8.77 0.27 8.96
CA GLU A 207 7.89 -0.48 8.05
C GLU A 207 8.55 -1.77 7.56
N THR A 208 9.78 -1.69 7.05
CA THR A 208 10.56 -2.86 6.62
C THR A 208 10.73 -3.86 7.77
N THR A 209 11.07 -3.37 8.98
CA THR A 209 11.26 -4.25 10.15
C THR A 209 9.99 -5.02 10.49
N VAL A 210 8.81 -4.37 10.42
CA VAL A 210 7.53 -5.06 10.64
C VAL A 210 7.24 -6.04 9.51
N GLN A 211 7.41 -5.63 8.24
CA GLN A 211 7.15 -6.47 7.07
C GLN A 211 7.98 -7.76 7.08
N GLU A 212 9.27 -7.63 7.38
CA GLU A 212 10.19 -8.75 7.46
C GLU A 212 9.84 -9.71 8.59
N ASN A 213 9.50 -9.17 9.77
CA ASN A 213 9.11 -9.98 10.91
C ASN A 213 7.81 -10.75 10.68
N LEU A 214 6.82 -10.14 10.03
CA LEU A 214 5.55 -10.78 9.74
C LEU A 214 5.68 -11.83 8.62
N THR A 215 6.45 -11.53 7.58
CA THR A 215 6.68 -12.48 6.48
C THR A 215 7.59 -13.62 6.93
N GLY A 216 8.66 -13.30 7.63
CA GLY A 216 9.65 -14.22 8.16
C GLY A 216 9.27 -14.80 9.52
N VAL A 217 8.00 -14.73 9.94
CA VAL A 217 7.57 -15.12 11.29
C VAL A 217 7.98 -16.55 11.63
N ARG A 218 7.93 -17.49 10.68
CA ARG A 218 8.38 -18.87 10.87
C ARG A 218 9.88 -18.94 11.20
N VAL A 219 10.72 -18.12 10.57
CA VAL A 219 12.16 -18.02 10.88
C VAL A 219 12.39 -17.38 12.24
N VAL A 220 11.71 -16.27 12.54
CA VAL A 220 11.82 -15.60 13.85
C VAL A 220 11.45 -16.58 14.98
N ARG A 221 10.37 -17.35 14.80
CA ARG A 221 9.92 -18.39 15.76
C ARG A 221 10.88 -19.58 15.84
N ALA A 222 11.37 -20.08 14.71
CA ALA A 222 12.25 -21.24 14.68
C ALA A 222 13.57 -20.99 15.41
N PHE A 223 14.14 -19.79 15.27
CA PHE A 223 15.38 -19.41 15.95
C PHE A 223 15.16 -18.71 17.30
N ALA A 224 13.91 -18.67 17.79
CA ALA A 224 13.51 -18.06 19.06
C ALA A 224 14.02 -16.60 19.24
N ARG A 225 13.81 -15.76 18.22
CA ARG A 225 14.33 -14.37 18.14
C ARG A 225 13.29 -13.29 18.42
N GLU A 226 12.12 -13.64 18.94
CA GLU A 226 11.01 -12.70 19.16
C GLU A 226 11.39 -11.51 20.05
N VAL A 227 12.11 -11.75 21.15
CA VAL A 227 12.56 -10.68 22.08
C VAL A 227 13.62 -9.79 21.44
N PHE A 228 14.50 -10.36 20.61
CA PHE A 228 15.50 -9.59 19.88
C PHE A 228 14.83 -8.63 18.90
N GLU A 229 13.86 -9.12 18.15
CA GLU A 229 13.10 -8.31 17.20
C GLU A 229 12.25 -7.24 17.89
N SER A 230 11.58 -7.56 19.01
CA SER A 230 10.87 -6.55 19.83
C SER A 230 11.80 -5.43 20.30
N LYS A 231 13.03 -5.75 20.73
CA LYS A 231 14.02 -4.74 21.14
C LYS A 231 14.53 -3.92 19.96
N LYS A 232 14.81 -4.56 18.82
CA LYS A 232 15.24 -3.90 17.57
C LYS A 232 14.18 -2.88 17.12
N PHE A 233 12.92 -3.30 17.07
CA PHE A 233 11.78 -2.44 16.75
C PHE A 233 11.65 -1.27 17.73
N LYS A 234 11.68 -1.54 19.04
CA LYS A 234 11.56 -0.49 20.06
C LYS A 234 12.65 0.58 19.93
N LYS A 235 13.91 0.19 19.68
CA LYS A 235 15.03 1.13 19.48
C LYS A 235 14.80 2.04 18.26
N GLN A 236 14.29 1.48 17.17
CA GLN A 236 13.94 2.28 15.98
C GLN A 236 12.76 3.21 16.26
N ALA A 237 11.72 2.72 16.95
CA ALA A 237 10.57 3.52 17.35
C ALA A 237 10.96 4.68 18.28
N GLU A 238 11.90 4.46 19.22
CA GLU A 238 12.47 5.51 20.07
C GLU A 238 13.27 6.55 19.27
N THR A 239 14.01 6.11 18.26
CA THR A 239 14.75 7.01 17.36
C THR A 239 13.78 7.90 16.58
N LEU A 240 12.70 7.33 16.05
CA LEU A 240 11.63 8.06 15.38
C LEU A 240 10.94 9.04 16.34
N TYR A 241 10.61 8.61 17.56
CA TYR A 241 10.05 9.47 18.60
C TYR A 241 10.92 10.70 18.87
N ASN A 242 12.24 10.53 19.04
CA ASN A 242 13.14 11.64 19.31
C ASN A 242 13.20 12.66 18.15
N GLN A 243 13.12 12.20 16.90
CA GLN A 243 13.10 13.06 15.72
C GLN A 243 11.78 13.83 15.59
N GLU A 244 10.65 13.17 15.86
CA GLU A 244 9.33 13.82 15.92
C GLU A 244 9.28 14.89 17.02
N ILE A 245 9.88 14.63 18.18
CA ILE A 245 10.03 15.64 19.24
C ILE A 245 10.90 16.81 18.77
N GLU A 246 11.98 16.57 18.01
CA GLU A 246 12.79 17.66 17.45
C GLU A 246 11.99 18.53 16.47
N VAL A 247 11.19 17.94 15.59
CA VAL A 247 10.28 18.66 14.68
C VAL A 247 9.31 19.52 15.48
N ASN A 248 8.65 18.93 16.49
CA ASN A 248 7.71 19.65 17.33
C ASN A 248 8.37 20.77 18.13
N ASN A 249 9.62 20.60 18.58
CA ASN A 249 10.38 21.67 19.23
C ASN A 249 10.67 22.84 18.27
N VAL A 250 10.98 22.55 17.00
CA VAL A 250 11.14 23.58 15.97
C VAL A 250 9.81 24.29 15.72
N MET A 251 8.70 23.55 15.61
CA MET A 251 7.36 24.13 15.45
C MET A 251 6.93 24.99 16.65
N ALA A 252 7.23 24.55 17.88
CA ALA A 252 6.99 25.29 19.11
C ALA A 252 7.73 26.64 19.13
N SER A 253 8.89 26.73 18.49
CA SER A 253 9.60 28.02 18.36
C SER A 253 8.98 28.96 17.31
N ASN A 254 8.24 28.42 16.34
CA ASN A 254 7.73 29.18 15.20
C ASN A 254 6.31 29.72 15.44
N SER A 255 5.33 28.84 15.64
CA SER A 255 3.91 29.22 15.64
C SER A 255 3.54 30.25 16.71
N PRO A 256 4.02 30.14 17.97
CA PRO A 256 3.81 31.15 18.99
C PRO A 256 4.46 32.49 18.62
N LEU A 257 5.66 32.48 18.05
CA LEU A 257 6.39 33.70 17.68
C LEU A 257 5.66 34.47 16.57
N MET A 258 5.08 33.76 15.60
CA MET A 258 4.23 34.37 14.58
C MET A 258 2.99 35.03 15.21
N SER A 259 2.33 34.35 16.15
CA SER A 259 1.18 34.89 16.89
C SER A 259 1.55 36.16 17.68
N LEU A 260 2.68 36.11 18.40
CA LEU A 260 3.20 37.25 19.17
C LEU A 260 3.53 38.44 18.27
N SER A 261 4.16 38.23 17.12
CA SER A 261 4.51 39.32 16.20
C SER A 261 3.27 40.05 15.65
N LEU A 262 2.19 39.31 15.34
CA LEU A 262 0.92 39.88 14.91
C LEU A 262 0.22 40.62 16.06
N ALA A 263 0.23 40.05 17.27
CA ALA A 263 -0.28 40.73 18.45
C ALA A 263 0.52 42.00 18.77
N ALA A 264 1.84 41.98 18.61
CA ALA A 264 2.67 43.17 18.79
C ALA A 264 2.32 44.27 17.78
N ALA A 265 2.10 43.93 16.50
CA ALA A 265 1.61 44.90 15.52
C ALA A 265 0.22 45.44 15.87
N MET A 266 -0.70 44.58 16.34
CA MET A 266 -2.02 45.02 16.81
C MET A 266 -1.89 45.99 18.00
N GLY A 267 -1.01 45.70 18.96
CA GLY A 267 -0.71 46.59 20.09
C GLY A 267 -0.09 47.92 19.64
N GLY A 268 0.79 47.88 18.64
CA GLY A 268 1.37 49.08 18.02
C GLY A 268 0.32 49.95 17.31
N ILE A 269 -0.61 49.33 16.57
CA ILE A 269 -1.76 50.02 15.96
C ILE A 269 -2.66 50.61 17.05
N LEU A 270 -2.93 49.87 18.12
CA LEU A 270 -3.78 50.34 19.21
C LEU A 270 -3.16 51.54 19.95
N TRP A 271 -1.85 51.51 20.21
CA TRP A 271 -1.14 52.60 20.87
C TRP A 271 -0.96 53.83 19.97
N TYR A 272 -0.31 53.66 18.82
CA TYR A 272 -0.02 54.77 17.93
C TYR A 272 -1.29 55.26 17.23
N GLY A 273 -2.12 54.36 16.71
CA GLY A 273 -3.39 54.70 16.09
C GLY A 273 -4.38 55.29 17.10
N GLY A 274 -4.45 54.74 18.31
CA GLY A 274 -5.22 55.35 19.40
C GLY A 274 -4.75 56.77 19.74
N SER A 275 -3.43 57.03 19.76
CA SER A 275 -2.90 58.38 19.96
C SER A 275 -3.29 59.35 18.83
N LEU A 276 -3.31 58.87 17.58
CA LEU A 276 -3.75 59.65 16.42
C LEU A 276 -5.25 59.97 16.48
N VAL A 277 -6.06 59.06 17.02
CA VAL A 277 -7.49 59.29 17.28
C VAL A 277 -7.70 60.32 18.39
N ILE A 278 -6.94 60.24 19.48
CA ILE A 278 -6.99 61.23 20.58
C ILE A 278 -6.66 62.64 20.05
N ASN A 279 -5.66 62.73 19.16
CA ASN A 279 -5.23 63.96 18.51
C ASN A 279 -6.15 64.43 17.37
N GLY A 280 -7.21 63.68 17.03
CA GLY A 280 -8.17 64.02 15.98
C GLY A 280 -7.66 63.85 14.54
N THR A 281 -6.49 63.25 14.35
CA THR A 281 -5.88 63.00 13.03
C THR A 281 -6.37 61.71 12.35
N LEU A 282 -7.00 60.83 13.13
CA LEU A 282 -7.57 59.57 12.67
C LEU A 282 -8.95 59.41 13.33
N THR A 283 -9.89 58.78 12.64
CA THR A 283 -11.20 58.45 13.19
C THR A 283 -11.21 57.07 13.87
N GLN A 284 -12.22 56.81 14.71
CA GLN A 284 -12.35 55.52 15.40
C GLN A 284 -12.68 54.39 14.41
N GLY A 285 -13.45 54.68 13.36
CA GLY A 285 -13.75 53.76 12.28
C GLY A 285 -12.55 53.48 11.39
N GLU A 286 -11.69 54.46 11.10
CA GLU A 286 -10.41 54.19 10.42
C GLU A 286 -9.47 53.31 11.27
N LEU A 287 -9.41 53.52 12.59
CA LEU A 287 -8.67 52.64 13.49
C LEU A 287 -9.21 51.20 13.44
N ALA A 288 -10.54 51.04 13.42
CA ALA A 288 -11.19 49.74 13.26
C ALA A 288 -10.86 49.07 11.91
N GLN A 289 -10.84 49.85 10.82
CA GLN A 289 -10.43 49.35 9.49
C GLN A 289 -9.02 48.77 9.52
N PHE A 290 -8.06 49.47 10.13
CA PHE A 290 -6.68 48.98 10.29
C PHE A 290 -6.63 47.65 11.03
N MET A 291 -7.36 47.51 12.13
CA MET A 291 -7.39 46.27 12.92
C MET A 291 -7.97 45.10 12.11
N LEU A 292 -9.07 45.32 11.38
CA LEU A 292 -9.72 44.29 10.56
C LEU A 292 -8.85 43.87 9.36
N TYR A 293 -8.19 44.81 8.69
CA TYR A 293 -7.25 44.49 7.60
C TYR A 293 -6.01 43.73 8.10
N LEU A 294 -5.50 44.06 9.30
CA LEU A 294 -4.39 43.31 9.90
C LEU A 294 -4.77 41.84 10.16
N VAL A 295 -5.99 41.59 10.66
CA VAL A 295 -6.52 40.23 10.83
C VAL A 295 -6.62 39.50 9.48
N MET A 296 -7.08 40.17 8.42
CA MET A 296 -7.14 39.59 7.07
C MET A 296 -5.77 39.23 6.49
N LEU A 297 -4.72 39.94 6.87
CA LEU A 297 -3.35 39.69 6.41
C LEU A 297 -2.74 38.39 6.99
N ASN A 298 -3.27 37.89 8.11
CA ASN A 298 -2.75 36.70 8.80
C ASN A 298 -2.77 35.43 7.93
N MET A 299 -3.90 35.17 7.25
CA MET A 299 -4.06 33.94 6.45
C MET A 299 -3.14 33.89 5.23
N PRO A 300 -3.07 34.92 4.36
CA PRO A 300 -2.16 34.88 3.21
C PRO A 300 -0.70 34.66 3.57
N ILE A 301 -0.23 35.29 4.66
CA ILE A 301 1.15 35.12 5.14
C ILE A 301 1.41 33.66 5.53
N ARG A 302 0.51 33.04 6.31
CA ARG A 302 0.65 31.63 6.73
C ARG A 302 0.60 30.65 5.56
N MET A 303 -0.16 30.97 4.51
CA MET A 303 -0.33 30.10 3.33
C MET A 303 0.92 29.99 2.45
N LEU A 304 1.86 30.93 2.52
CA LEU A 304 3.10 30.89 1.73
C LEU A 304 3.95 29.64 2.01
N GLY A 305 4.02 29.20 3.27
CA GLY A 305 4.72 27.97 3.64
C GLY A 305 4.07 26.72 3.03
N TRP A 306 2.73 26.64 3.08
CA TRP A 306 1.95 25.53 2.52
C TRP A 306 2.07 25.43 0.99
N LEU A 307 2.11 26.57 0.28
CA LEU A 307 2.31 26.58 -1.17
C LEU A 307 3.64 25.94 -1.59
N SER A 308 4.70 26.13 -0.81
CA SER A 308 6.01 25.49 -1.06
C SER A 308 5.92 23.96 -1.01
N ILE A 309 5.21 23.43 -0.01
CA ILE A 309 5.00 21.98 0.15
C ILE A 309 4.18 21.43 -1.02
N LEU A 310 3.08 22.10 -1.38
CA LEU A 310 2.23 21.70 -2.50
C LEU A 310 3.00 21.72 -3.83
N PHE A 311 3.80 22.75 -4.07
CA PHE A 311 4.65 22.85 -5.24
C PHE A 311 5.67 21.70 -5.28
N SER A 312 6.33 21.39 -4.16
CA SER A 312 7.28 20.29 -4.08
C SER A 312 6.61 18.93 -4.35
N ARG A 313 5.43 18.69 -3.76
CA ARG A 313 4.65 17.46 -3.97
C ARG A 313 4.20 17.31 -5.42
N ALA A 314 3.64 18.37 -6.00
CA ALA A 314 3.15 18.34 -7.39
C ALA A 314 4.27 18.18 -8.40
N SER A 315 5.44 18.77 -8.13
CA SER A 315 6.63 18.57 -8.95
C SER A 315 7.11 17.11 -8.92
N ALA A 316 7.19 16.49 -7.74
CA ALA A 316 7.59 15.09 -7.62
C ALA A 316 6.56 14.13 -8.25
N SER A 317 5.28 14.36 -7.98
CA SER A 317 4.16 13.58 -8.53
C SER A 317 4.09 13.69 -10.05
N GLY A 318 4.16 14.93 -10.56
CA GLY A 318 4.16 15.23 -11.98
C GLY A 318 5.37 14.62 -12.70
N LYS A 319 6.56 14.65 -12.09
CA LYS A 319 7.75 13.96 -12.64
C LYS A 319 7.46 12.47 -12.85
N ARG A 320 6.99 11.77 -11.82
CA ARG A 320 6.72 10.32 -11.88
C ARG A 320 5.61 9.94 -12.87
N ILE A 321 4.59 10.78 -13.00
CA ILE A 321 3.50 10.58 -13.99
C ILE A 321 4.03 10.80 -15.40
N PHE A 322 4.71 11.93 -15.64
CA PHE A 322 5.19 12.28 -16.97
C PHE A 322 6.32 11.38 -17.45
N GLU A 323 7.13 10.80 -16.54
CA GLU A 323 8.07 9.72 -16.87
C GLU A 323 7.36 8.54 -17.56
N ILE A 324 6.19 8.13 -17.07
CA ILE A 324 5.39 7.05 -17.70
C ILE A 324 4.75 7.54 -19.00
N LEU A 325 4.18 8.75 -19.00
CA LEU A 325 3.53 9.31 -20.18
C LEU A 325 4.50 9.53 -21.35
N ASP A 326 5.74 9.90 -21.05
CA ASP A 326 6.79 10.18 -22.04
C ASP A 326 7.57 8.93 -22.44
N GLN A 327 7.40 7.82 -21.72
CA GLN A 327 8.08 6.59 -22.04
C GLN A 327 7.62 6.09 -23.40
N VAL A 328 8.55 5.93 -24.34
CA VAL A 328 8.28 5.45 -25.70
C VAL A 328 8.30 3.92 -25.69
N SER A 329 7.24 3.29 -26.20
CA SER A 329 7.25 1.84 -26.41
C SER A 329 8.25 1.50 -27.52
N PRO A 330 9.17 0.56 -27.32
CA PRO A 330 10.08 0.13 -28.37
C PRO A 330 9.34 -0.58 -29.52
N VAL A 331 8.19 -1.19 -29.23
CA VAL A 331 7.34 -1.86 -30.22
C VAL A 331 6.30 -0.87 -30.70
N THR A 332 6.47 -0.37 -31.93
CA THR A 332 5.50 0.50 -32.62
C THR A 332 5.14 -0.08 -33.98
N GLU A 333 3.87 0.08 -34.36
CA GLU A 333 3.40 -0.26 -35.70
C GLU A 333 3.94 0.74 -36.71
N LYS A 334 4.31 0.25 -37.89
CA LYS A 334 4.64 1.14 -39.01
C LYS A 334 3.35 1.80 -39.53
N PRO A 335 3.42 3.03 -40.07
CA PRO A 335 2.26 3.69 -40.65
C PRO A 335 1.59 2.90 -41.78
N ASP A 336 2.35 2.05 -42.46
CA ASP A 336 1.97 1.19 -43.59
C ASP A 336 1.87 -0.30 -43.22
N ALA A 337 1.69 -0.62 -41.93
CA ALA A 337 1.58 -1.99 -41.46
C ALA A 337 0.39 -2.75 -42.11
N VAL A 338 0.63 -4.01 -42.47
CA VAL A 338 -0.31 -4.87 -43.21
C VAL A 338 -1.11 -5.74 -42.24
N ASN A 339 -2.39 -5.99 -42.56
CA ASN A 339 -3.20 -6.97 -41.84
C ASN A 339 -3.09 -8.34 -42.49
N ILE A 340 -2.82 -9.38 -41.69
CA ILE A 340 -2.95 -10.77 -42.12
C ILE A 340 -4.38 -11.27 -41.82
N GLU A 341 -5.12 -11.70 -42.85
CA GLU A 341 -6.50 -12.19 -42.70
C GLU A 341 -6.56 -13.69 -42.39
N GLU A 342 -5.71 -14.50 -43.03
CA GLU A 342 -5.57 -15.93 -42.78
C GLU A 342 -4.08 -16.30 -42.63
N ALA A 343 -3.74 -17.01 -41.55
CA ALA A 343 -2.40 -17.52 -41.30
C ALA A 343 -2.34 -19.04 -41.50
N ASN A 344 -1.30 -19.52 -42.16
CA ASN A 344 -0.97 -20.96 -42.27
C ASN A 344 -0.16 -21.44 -41.07
N GLY A 345 0.51 -20.51 -40.37
CA GLY A 345 1.26 -20.81 -39.14
C GLY A 345 2.72 -21.18 -39.36
N LEU A 346 3.31 -20.85 -40.52
CA LEU A 346 4.75 -21.00 -40.75
C LEU A 346 5.50 -19.90 -39.98
N VAL A 347 6.45 -20.27 -39.12
CA VAL A 347 7.28 -19.31 -38.36
C VAL A 347 8.75 -19.52 -38.66
N ARG A 348 9.47 -18.47 -39.06
CA ARG A 348 10.91 -18.53 -39.36
C ARG A 348 11.69 -17.47 -38.58
N PHE A 349 12.75 -17.90 -37.89
CA PHE A 349 13.76 -17.06 -37.26
C PHE A 349 14.99 -17.00 -38.17
N GLU A 350 15.41 -15.80 -38.58
CA GLU A 350 16.56 -15.56 -39.46
C GLU A 350 17.58 -14.64 -38.76
N GLY A 351 18.68 -15.21 -38.27
CA GLY A 351 19.81 -14.52 -37.62
C GLY A 351 19.42 -13.74 -36.36
N VAL A 352 18.49 -14.26 -35.55
CA VAL A 352 17.85 -13.48 -34.49
C VAL A 352 18.77 -13.29 -33.29
N SER A 353 19.07 -12.04 -32.98
CA SER A 353 19.79 -11.63 -31.78
C SER A 353 18.93 -10.72 -30.91
N PHE A 354 18.98 -10.91 -29.59
CA PHE A 354 18.12 -10.16 -28.67
C PHE A 354 18.76 -9.93 -27.29
N SER A 355 18.50 -8.73 -26.75
CA SER A 355 18.83 -8.35 -25.37
C SER A 355 17.67 -7.57 -24.74
N TYR A 356 17.32 -7.87 -23.48
CA TYR A 356 16.31 -7.09 -22.74
C TYR A 356 16.84 -5.71 -22.31
N ASP A 357 18.16 -5.56 -22.12
CA ASP A 357 18.87 -4.31 -21.82
C ASP A 357 20.28 -4.30 -22.42
N SER A 358 21.05 -3.24 -22.14
CA SER A 358 22.44 -3.08 -22.55
C SER A 358 23.44 -3.96 -21.78
N HIS A 359 22.99 -4.80 -20.83
CA HIS A 359 23.85 -5.63 -19.99
C HIS A 359 23.59 -7.13 -20.20
N GLY A 360 23.84 -7.60 -21.42
CA GLY A 360 23.93 -9.02 -21.73
C GLY A 360 23.06 -9.44 -22.91
N THR A 361 23.67 -10.14 -23.86
CA THR A 361 22.96 -10.72 -25.01
C THR A 361 22.31 -12.04 -24.61
N ILE A 362 20.98 -12.11 -24.69
CA ILE A 362 20.18 -13.27 -24.30
C ILE A 362 20.02 -14.26 -25.45
N LEU A 363 19.84 -13.79 -26.68
CA LEU A 363 19.84 -14.62 -27.88
C LEU A 363 20.93 -14.13 -28.84
N LYS A 364 21.70 -15.05 -29.40
CA LYS A 364 22.83 -14.77 -30.30
C LYS A 364 22.64 -15.57 -31.58
N ASP A 365 22.33 -14.88 -32.67
CA ASP A 365 22.27 -15.44 -34.04
C ASP A 365 21.47 -16.75 -34.13
N VAL A 366 20.21 -16.71 -33.69
CA VAL A 366 19.32 -17.87 -33.64
C VAL A 366 18.58 -18.03 -34.98
N ASP A 367 18.73 -19.20 -35.60
CA ASP A 367 18.11 -19.59 -36.87
C ASP A 367 17.35 -20.91 -36.77
N PHE A 368 16.05 -20.88 -37.05
CA PHE A 368 15.23 -22.09 -37.21
C PHE A 368 13.92 -21.80 -37.96
N GLU A 369 13.26 -22.86 -38.41
CA GLU A 369 11.97 -22.80 -39.09
C GLU A 369 11.01 -23.82 -38.49
N ALA A 370 9.78 -23.39 -38.20
CA ALA A 370 8.69 -24.20 -37.69
C ALA A 370 7.62 -24.33 -38.78
N GLN A 371 7.40 -25.55 -39.26
CA GLN A 371 6.43 -25.86 -40.31
C GLN A 371 4.98 -25.78 -39.78
N PRO A 372 3.99 -25.46 -40.64
CA PRO A 372 2.57 -25.52 -40.28
C PRO A 372 2.18 -26.83 -39.60
N GLY A 373 1.61 -26.76 -38.40
CA GLY A 373 1.15 -27.93 -37.63
C GLY A 373 2.24 -28.69 -36.87
N GLN A 374 3.50 -28.25 -36.95
CA GLN A 374 4.62 -28.86 -36.25
C GLN A 374 4.63 -28.49 -34.76
N ILE A 375 5.04 -29.42 -33.90
CA ILE A 375 5.25 -29.19 -32.46
C ILE A 375 6.76 -29.01 -32.19
N ILE A 376 7.13 -27.87 -31.61
CA ILE A 376 8.51 -27.47 -31.32
C ILE A 376 8.69 -27.34 -29.81
N ALA A 377 9.63 -28.09 -29.23
CA ALA A 377 10.02 -27.95 -27.83
C ALA A 377 11.28 -27.09 -27.67
N LEU A 378 11.26 -26.13 -26.76
CA LEU A 378 12.40 -25.31 -26.37
C LEU A 378 12.96 -25.81 -25.03
N VAL A 379 14.22 -26.28 -25.03
CA VAL A 379 14.87 -26.94 -23.87
C VAL A 379 16.18 -26.22 -23.52
N GLY A 380 16.56 -26.17 -22.25
CA GLY A 380 17.83 -25.60 -21.81
C GLY A 380 17.81 -25.11 -20.36
N ALA A 381 18.97 -24.71 -19.82
CA ALA A 381 19.09 -24.20 -18.45
C ALA A 381 18.25 -22.92 -18.21
N SER A 382 17.99 -22.57 -16.95
CA SER A 382 17.34 -21.29 -16.62
C SER A 382 18.17 -20.12 -17.16
N GLY A 383 17.51 -19.12 -17.78
CA GLY A 383 18.20 -18.00 -18.43
C GLY A 383 18.75 -18.28 -19.83
N SER A 384 18.57 -19.48 -20.40
CA SER A 384 19.08 -19.82 -21.76
C SER A 384 18.36 -19.13 -22.93
N GLY A 385 17.25 -18.43 -22.68
CA GLY A 385 16.50 -17.69 -23.71
C GLY A 385 15.20 -18.34 -24.23
N LYS A 386 14.73 -19.45 -23.63
CA LYS A 386 13.50 -20.17 -24.06
C LYS A 386 12.25 -19.27 -24.12
N SER A 387 11.87 -18.68 -23.00
CA SER A 387 10.70 -17.78 -22.93
C SER A 387 10.90 -16.52 -23.78
N THR A 388 12.14 -16.12 -24.05
CA THR A 388 12.44 -15.02 -24.99
C THR A 388 12.01 -15.36 -26.41
N ILE A 389 12.31 -16.56 -26.92
CA ILE A 389 11.86 -17.00 -28.25
C ILE A 389 10.32 -16.97 -28.30
N ALA A 390 9.66 -17.53 -27.29
CA ALA A 390 8.20 -17.53 -27.19
C ALA A 390 7.61 -16.11 -27.21
N ASN A 391 8.19 -15.17 -26.48
CA ASN A 391 7.68 -13.79 -26.41
C ASN A 391 7.98 -12.93 -27.65
N LEU A 392 8.95 -13.33 -28.49
CA LEU A 392 9.28 -12.62 -29.72
C LEU A 392 8.28 -12.89 -30.86
N ILE A 393 7.67 -14.08 -30.90
CA ILE A 393 6.67 -14.46 -31.92
C ILE A 393 5.44 -13.53 -31.95
N PRO A 394 4.75 -13.25 -30.83
CA PRO A 394 3.63 -12.28 -30.78
C PRO A 394 4.10 -10.81 -30.78
N ARG A 395 5.40 -10.58 -30.98
CA ARG A 395 6.05 -9.26 -30.99
C ARG A 395 5.81 -8.47 -29.70
N PHE A 396 6.00 -9.10 -28.53
CA PHE A 396 6.04 -8.35 -27.25
C PHE A 396 7.35 -7.57 -27.08
N TYR A 397 8.39 -8.00 -27.78
CA TYR A 397 9.66 -7.32 -27.92
C TYR A 397 10.05 -7.31 -29.41
N ASP A 398 10.76 -6.28 -29.85
CA ASP A 398 11.39 -6.25 -31.17
C ASP A 398 12.80 -6.85 -31.08
N VAL A 399 13.20 -7.58 -32.11
CA VAL A 399 14.55 -8.18 -32.21
C VAL A 399 15.62 -7.10 -32.31
N THR A 400 16.77 -7.33 -31.67
CA THR A 400 17.91 -6.39 -31.70
C THR A 400 18.74 -6.57 -32.98
N GLY A 401 18.76 -7.78 -33.52
CA GLY A 401 19.33 -8.12 -34.83
C GLY A 401 18.57 -9.28 -35.47
N GLY A 402 18.65 -9.42 -36.78
CA GLY A 402 17.90 -10.42 -37.55
C GLY A 402 16.44 -10.05 -37.83
N ARG A 403 15.63 -11.06 -38.14
CA ARG A 403 14.18 -10.91 -38.36
C ARG A 403 13.40 -12.20 -38.08
N ILE A 404 12.13 -12.04 -37.73
CA ILE A 404 11.18 -13.14 -37.54
C ILE A 404 10.07 -12.96 -38.58
N ARG A 405 9.71 -14.04 -39.27
CA ARG A 405 8.66 -14.05 -40.28
C ARG A 405 7.54 -15.00 -39.90
N VAL A 406 6.31 -14.56 -40.12
CA VAL A 406 5.10 -15.38 -40.07
C VAL A 406 4.52 -15.43 -41.49
N ASP A 407 4.38 -16.64 -42.03
CA ASP A 407 3.90 -16.89 -43.41
C ASP A 407 4.64 -16.06 -44.48
N GLY A 408 5.95 -15.83 -44.26
CA GLY A 408 6.83 -15.10 -45.18
C GLY A 408 6.91 -13.59 -44.97
N ILE A 409 6.03 -13.01 -44.15
CA ILE A 409 6.00 -11.56 -43.84
C ILE A 409 6.75 -11.32 -42.53
N ASP A 410 7.62 -10.29 -42.49
CA ASP A 410 8.29 -9.89 -41.24
C ASP A 410 7.25 -9.41 -40.23
N ILE A 411 7.30 -9.89 -38.99
CA ILE A 411 6.34 -9.50 -37.95
C ILE A 411 6.36 -7.98 -37.67
N ARG A 412 7.43 -7.27 -38.06
CA ARG A 412 7.53 -5.81 -37.95
C ARG A 412 6.70 -5.04 -38.96
N ASP A 413 6.31 -5.69 -40.05
CA ASP A 413 5.50 -5.13 -41.13
C ASP A 413 4.00 -5.41 -40.92
N LEU A 414 3.64 -6.22 -39.92
CA LEU A 414 2.25 -6.55 -39.58
C LEU A 414 1.69 -5.62 -38.50
N THR A 415 0.37 -5.41 -38.52
CA THR A 415 -0.33 -4.84 -37.36
C THR A 415 -0.29 -5.81 -36.19
N LEU A 416 -0.11 -5.30 -34.96
CA LEU A 416 -0.05 -6.12 -33.75
C LEU A 416 -1.35 -6.86 -33.53
N ASN A 417 -2.48 -6.21 -33.82
CA ASN A 417 -3.80 -6.81 -33.67
C ASN A 417 -3.97 -8.03 -34.59
N SER A 418 -3.60 -7.91 -35.88
CA SER A 418 -3.70 -9.04 -36.82
C SER A 418 -2.75 -10.19 -36.47
N LEU A 419 -1.51 -9.89 -36.06
CA LEU A 419 -0.54 -10.90 -35.61
C LEU A 419 -1.04 -11.65 -34.37
N ARG A 420 -1.43 -10.93 -33.31
CA ARG A 420 -1.77 -11.52 -32.01
C ARG A 420 -3.08 -12.30 -32.04
N ARG A 421 -4.04 -11.95 -32.90
CA ARG A 421 -5.26 -12.76 -33.11
C ARG A 421 -4.96 -14.17 -33.63
N HIS A 422 -3.86 -14.35 -34.37
CA HIS A 422 -3.45 -15.64 -34.91
C HIS A 422 -2.49 -16.42 -33.97
N VAL A 423 -2.03 -15.80 -32.89
CA VAL A 423 -1.10 -16.37 -31.91
C VAL A 423 -1.78 -16.51 -30.55
N GLY A 424 -2.09 -17.74 -30.15
CA GLY A 424 -2.61 -18.03 -28.82
C GLY A 424 -1.49 -18.30 -27.84
N ILE A 425 -1.60 -17.75 -26.62
CA ILE A 425 -0.58 -17.93 -25.58
C ILE A 425 -1.24 -18.39 -24.30
N VAL A 426 -0.76 -19.54 -23.80
CA VAL A 426 -1.05 -20.01 -22.44
C VAL A 426 0.14 -19.63 -21.58
N HIS A 427 -0.03 -18.56 -20.79
CA HIS A 427 1.00 -18.09 -19.86
C HIS A 427 1.21 -19.09 -18.71
N GLN A 428 2.43 -19.09 -18.15
CA GLN A 428 2.79 -19.90 -16.98
C GLN A 428 1.86 -19.63 -15.78
N ASP A 429 1.56 -18.36 -15.49
CA ASP A 429 0.57 -17.95 -14.48
C ASP A 429 -0.76 -17.58 -15.16
N ALA A 430 -1.79 -18.38 -14.90
CA ALA A 430 -3.11 -18.23 -15.49
C ALA A 430 -3.91 -17.11 -14.81
N PHE A 431 -3.73 -15.87 -15.29
CA PHE A 431 -4.49 -14.72 -14.79
C PHE A 431 -5.97 -14.74 -15.22
N LEU A 432 -6.85 -14.61 -14.23
CA LEU A 432 -8.30 -14.53 -14.39
C LEU A 432 -8.82 -13.18 -13.92
N PHE A 433 -9.76 -12.61 -14.68
CA PHE A 433 -10.46 -11.39 -14.33
C PHE A 433 -11.57 -11.71 -13.32
N SER A 434 -11.89 -10.73 -12.47
CA SER A 434 -13.00 -10.78 -11.52
C SER A 434 -14.33 -10.68 -12.27
N ALA A 435 -14.78 -11.80 -12.79
CA ALA A 435 -15.93 -11.95 -13.66
C ALA A 435 -16.45 -13.39 -13.59
N THR A 436 -17.53 -13.69 -14.29
CA THR A 436 -18.03 -15.08 -14.37
C THR A 436 -17.04 -16.00 -15.11
N ILE A 437 -17.16 -17.32 -14.93
CA ILE A 437 -16.39 -18.31 -15.71
C ILE A 437 -16.65 -18.10 -17.20
N ARG A 438 -17.91 -17.87 -17.58
CA ARG A 438 -18.32 -17.56 -18.96
C ARG A 438 -17.52 -16.39 -19.53
N GLU A 439 -17.53 -15.24 -18.86
CA GLU A 439 -16.84 -14.02 -19.30
C GLU A 439 -15.33 -14.17 -19.34
N ASN A 440 -14.76 -14.99 -18.45
CA ASN A 440 -13.34 -15.30 -18.45
C ASN A 440 -12.94 -16.15 -19.66
N ILE A 441 -13.75 -17.13 -20.07
CA ILE A 441 -13.48 -17.95 -21.27
C ILE A 441 -13.69 -17.12 -22.54
N SER A 442 -14.81 -16.39 -22.62
CA SER A 442 -15.13 -15.51 -23.76
C SER A 442 -14.34 -14.20 -23.77
N TYR A 443 -13.35 -14.03 -22.89
CA TYR A 443 -12.65 -12.76 -22.76
C TYR A 443 -11.99 -12.33 -24.07
N GLY A 444 -11.36 -13.24 -24.82
CA GLY A 444 -10.77 -12.92 -26.13
C GLY A 444 -11.78 -12.80 -27.28
N ARG A 445 -13.00 -13.30 -27.10
CA ARG A 445 -14.08 -13.34 -28.09
C ARG A 445 -15.44 -13.14 -27.41
N PRO A 446 -15.78 -11.91 -27.01
CA PRO A 446 -16.94 -11.63 -26.15
C PRO A 446 -18.29 -11.89 -26.84
N ASP A 447 -18.30 -11.96 -28.17
CA ASP A 447 -19.41 -12.31 -29.03
C ASP A 447 -19.67 -13.82 -29.15
N ALA A 448 -18.84 -14.67 -28.55
CA ALA A 448 -19.00 -16.12 -28.59
C ALA A 448 -20.31 -16.59 -27.92
N SER A 449 -20.99 -17.55 -28.54
CA SER A 449 -22.19 -18.16 -27.97
C SER A 449 -21.84 -19.05 -26.77
N LEU A 450 -22.82 -19.30 -25.89
CA LEU A 450 -22.63 -20.22 -24.76
C LEU A 450 -22.21 -21.63 -25.23
N GLU A 451 -22.72 -22.08 -26.37
CA GLU A 451 -22.36 -23.38 -26.96
C GLU A 451 -20.87 -23.45 -27.32
N GLN A 452 -20.32 -22.40 -27.95
CA GLN A 452 -18.89 -22.32 -28.29
C GLN A 452 -18.02 -22.28 -27.02
N ILE A 453 -18.48 -21.57 -25.98
CA ILE A 453 -17.81 -21.53 -24.68
C ILE A 453 -17.81 -22.91 -24.02
N MET A 454 -18.93 -23.64 -24.10
CA MET A 454 -19.05 -25.00 -23.57
C MET A 454 -18.15 -25.97 -24.32
N GLU A 455 -18.08 -25.88 -25.65
CA GLU A 455 -17.19 -26.69 -26.48
C GLU A 455 -15.72 -26.47 -26.09
N ALA A 456 -15.28 -25.20 -26.02
CA ALA A 456 -13.92 -24.88 -25.58
C ALA A 456 -13.61 -25.40 -24.16
N ALA A 457 -14.57 -25.32 -23.24
CA ALA A 457 -14.43 -25.86 -21.88
C ALA A 457 -14.38 -27.40 -21.84
N LYS A 458 -15.12 -28.10 -22.71
CA LYS A 458 -15.07 -29.56 -22.82
C LYS A 458 -13.72 -30.04 -23.34
N VAL A 459 -13.20 -29.39 -24.38
CA VAL A 459 -11.86 -29.71 -24.91
C VAL A 459 -10.79 -29.46 -23.85
N ALA A 460 -10.92 -28.40 -23.05
CA ALA A 460 -10.03 -28.15 -21.92
C ALA A 460 -10.29 -29.03 -20.69
N ARG A 461 -11.19 -30.03 -20.75
CA ARG A 461 -11.61 -30.90 -19.62
C ARG A 461 -12.01 -30.12 -18.36
N LEU A 462 -12.68 -28.98 -18.56
CA LEU A 462 -13.14 -28.09 -17.50
C LEU A 462 -14.67 -28.13 -17.32
N HIS A 463 -15.41 -28.63 -18.31
CA HIS A 463 -16.87 -28.61 -18.32
C HIS A 463 -17.52 -29.28 -17.10
N ASP A 464 -17.13 -30.51 -16.78
CA ASP A 464 -17.76 -31.28 -15.69
C ASP A 464 -17.53 -30.62 -14.33
N PHE A 465 -16.34 -30.03 -14.13
CA PHE A 465 -16.04 -29.20 -12.96
C PHE A 465 -16.88 -27.92 -12.93
N ILE A 466 -17.07 -27.24 -14.06
CA ILE A 466 -17.91 -26.03 -14.09
C ILE A 466 -19.35 -26.38 -13.72
N ILE A 467 -19.88 -27.48 -14.25
CA ILE A 467 -21.26 -27.91 -13.97
C ILE A 467 -21.43 -28.37 -12.51
N SER A 468 -20.37 -28.85 -11.84
CA SER A 468 -20.46 -29.19 -10.42
C SER A 468 -20.49 -27.98 -9.49
N LEU A 469 -20.18 -26.77 -9.99
CA LEU A 469 -20.30 -25.54 -9.22
C LEU A 469 -21.77 -25.09 -9.09
N PRO A 470 -22.15 -24.44 -7.96
CA PRO A 470 -23.54 -24.05 -7.70
C PRO A 470 -24.22 -23.24 -8.81
N ASP A 471 -23.48 -22.31 -9.43
CA ASP A 471 -23.98 -21.41 -10.49
C ASP A 471 -23.44 -21.75 -11.89
N GLY A 472 -22.79 -22.90 -12.06
CA GLY A 472 -22.28 -23.34 -13.36
C GLY A 472 -21.30 -22.34 -14.01
N TYR A 473 -21.59 -21.97 -15.27
CA TYR A 473 -20.83 -20.96 -16.03
C TYR A 473 -21.00 -19.52 -15.52
N GLU A 474 -22.07 -19.22 -14.79
CA GLU A 474 -22.28 -17.91 -14.15
C GLU A 474 -21.59 -17.80 -12.79
N THR A 475 -20.93 -18.86 -12.33
CA THR A 475 -20.12 -18.82 -11.11
C THR A 475 -19.11 -17.68 -11.19
N TRP A 476 -19.16 -16.79 -10.19
CA TRP A 476 -18.26 -15.66 -10.11
C TRP A 476 -16.86 -16.09 -9.67
N VAL A 477 -15.85 -15.75 -10.47
CA VAL A 477 -14.44 -15.95 -10.13
C VAL A 477 -13.95 -14.68 -9.43
N GLY A 478 -13.61 -14.78 -8.13
CA GLY A 478 -13.10 -13.64 -7.35
C GLY A 478 -11.71 -13.16 -7.80
N GLU A 479 -11.14 -12.17 -7.10
CA GLU A 479 -9.82 -11.60 -7.42
C GLU A 479 -8.76 -12.71 -7.55
N ARG A 480 -8.12 -12.80 -8.74
CA ARG A 480 -7.13 -13.84 -9.10
C ARG A 480 -7.62 -15.28 -9.04
N GLY A 481 -8.94 -15.51 -9.01
CA GLY A 481 -9.55 -16.83 -8.94
C GLY A 481 -9.11 -17.67 -7.74
N ILE A 482 -8.92 -17.05 -6.56
CA ILE A 482 -8.50 -17.75 -5.33
C ILE A 482 -9.39 -18.98 -5.00
N THR A 483 -10.62 -19.01 -5.51
CA THR A 483 -11.57 -20.12 -5.39
C THR A 483 -11.26 -21.34 -6.28
N LEU A 484 -10.32 -21.23 -7.22
CA LEU A 484 -9.95 -22.29 -8.17
C LEU A 484 -8.54 -22.82 -7.88
N SER A 485 -8.34 -24.13 -8.04
CA SER A 485 -7.01 -24.74 -7.98
C SER A 485 -6.13 -24.27 -9.15
N GLY A 486 -4.80 -24.36 -9.00
CA GLY A 486 -3.85 -23.97 -10.05
C GLY A 486 -4.17 -24.64 -11.39
N GLY A 487 -4.40 -25.96 -11.39
CA GLY A 487 -4.79 -26.72 -12.57
C GLY A 487 -6.13 -26.29 -13.18
N GLN A 488 -7.12 -25.90 -12.37
CA GLN A 488 -8.39 -25.37 -12.87
C GLN A 488 -8.23 -24.02 -13.57
N LYS A 489 -7.43 -23.11 -13.00
CA LYS A 489 -7.11 -21.82 -13.66
C LYS A 489 -6.41 -22.03 -14.98
N GLN A 490 -5.46 -22.96 -15.02
CA GLN A 490 -4.72 -23.33 -16.22
C GLN A 490 -5.67 -23.82 -17.32
N ARG A 491 -6.56 -24.76 -16.99
CA ARG A 491 -7.59 -25.27 -17.92
C ARG A 491 -8.53 -24.18 -18.40
N LEU A 492 -8.87 -23.20 -17.56
CA LEU A 492 -9.69 -22.06 -17.97
C LEU A 492 -8.95 -21.15 -18.95
N ALA A 493 -7.66 -20.87 -18.72
CA ALA A 493 -6.82 -20.12 -19.65
C ALA A 493 -6.63 -20.87 -20.98
N ILE A 494 -6.53 -22.20 -20.93
CA ILE A 494 -6.52 -23.06 -22.12
C ILE A 494 -7.86 -22.93 -22.88
N ALA A 495 -9.01 -23.06 -22.22
CA ALA A 495 -10.33 -22.86 -22.82
C ALA A 495 -10.46 -21.48 -23.48
N ARG A 496 -10.00 -20.41 -22.82
CA ARG A 496 -9.96 -19.05 -23.37
C ARG A 496 -9.14 -18.98 -24.65
N THR A 497 -7.99 -19.63 -24.67
CA THR A 497 -7.07 -19.63 -25.82
C THR A 497 -7.64 -20.45 -26.98
N ILE A 498 -8.31 -21.57 -26.68
CA ILE A 498 -8.98 -22.42 -27.68
C ILE A 498 -10.11 -21.67 -28.38
N LEU A 499 -10.90 -20.90 -27.63
CA LEU A 499 -12.04 -20.17 -28.18
C LEU A 499 -11.64 -19.14 -29.26
N LEU A 500 -10.40 -18.61 -29.18
CA LEU A 500 -9.82 -17.74 -30.21
C LEU A 500 -9.52 -18.49 -31.52
N ASN A 501 -9.33 -19.80 -31.43
CA ASN A 501 -8.90 -20.68 -32.52
C ASN A 501 -7.62 -20.21 -33.25
N PRO A 502 -6.50 -20.05 -32.54
CA PRO A 502 -5.25 -19.56 -33.12
C PRO A 502 -4.57 -20.61 -34.01
N ARG A 503 -3.77 -20.14 -34.97
CA ARG A 503 -2.97 -20.98 -35.89
C ARG A 503 -1.59 -21.30 -35.34
N ILE A 504 -1.06 -20.40 -34.51
CA ILE A 504 0.18 -20.57 -33.77
C ILE A 504 -0.18 -20.63 -32.28
N LEU A 505 0.26 -21.65 -31.58
CA LEU A 505 0.03 -21.82 -30.14
C LEU A 505 1.36 -21.77 -29.38
N ILE A 506 1.38 -21.03 -28.28
CA ILE A 506 2.54 -20.94 -27.39
C ILE A 506 2.13 -21.42 -26.01
N MET A 507 2.87 -22.40 -25.49
CA MET A 507 2.67 -23.00 -24.18
C MET A 507 3.90 -22.74 -23.32
N ASP A 508 3.81 -21.75 -22.44
CA ASP A 508 4.92 -21.37 -21.56
C ASP A 508 4.79 -22.10 -20.22
N ASP A 509 5.43 -23.27 -20.11
CA ASP A 509 5.53 -24.07 -18.88
C ASP A 509 4.18 -24.36 -18.18
N SER A 510 3.16 -24.70 -18.97
CA SER A 510 1.78 -24.79 -18.51
C SER A 510 1.43 -25.99 -17.60
N THR A 511 2.44 -26.75 -17.16
CA THR A 511 2.27 -27.97 -16.35
C THR A 511 3.13 -27.98 -15.08
N SER A 512 3.98 -26.97 -14.86
CA SER A 512 4.94 -26.97 -13.74
C SER A 512 4.31 -26.65 -12.39
N SER A 513 3.27 -25.83 -12.38
CA SER A 513 2.52 -25.38 -11.19
C SER A 513 1.44 -26.37 -10.74
N VAL A 514 1.42 -27.57 -11.33
CA VAL A 514 0.38 -28.57 -11.17
C VAL A 514 1.00 -29.88 -10.68
N ASP A 515 0.32 -30.57 -9.75
CA ASP A 515 0.71 -31.88 -9.23
C ASP A 515 0.83 -32.93 -10.35
N THR A 516 1.58 -34.00 -10.10
CA THR A 516 1.95 -35.00 -11.13
C THR A 516 0.73 -35.65 -11.79
N GLU A 517 -0.34 -35.90 -11.04
CA GLU A 517 -1.58 -36.50 -11.54
C GLU A 517 -2.36 -35.52 -12.43
N THR A 518 -2.58 -34.30 -11.95
CA THR A 518 -3.28 -33.27 -12.72
C THR A 518 -2.46 -32.81 -13.93
N ALA A 519 -1.13 -32.81 -13.84
CA ALA A 519 -0.24 -32.55 -14.97
C ALA A 519 -0.37 -33.63 -16.06
N TYR A 520 -0.51 -34.90 -15.67
CA TYR A 520 -0.80 -36.00 -16.60
C TYR A 520 -2.16 -35.81 -17.30
N LEU A 521 -3.21 -35.44 -16.56
CA LEU A 521 -4.52 -35.15 -17.13
C LEU A 521 -4.50 -33.95 -18.09
N ILE A 522 -3.76 -32.89 -17.75
CA ILE A 522 -3.58 -31.73 -18.62
C ILE A 522 -2.83 -32.12 -19.90
N GLN A 523 -1.75 -32.91 -19.82
CA GLN A 523 -1.01 -33.37 -21.00
C GLN A 523 -1.87 -34.19 -21.97
N ASN A 524 -2.70 -35.11 -21.46
CA ASN A 524 -3.61 -35.88 -22.30
C ASN A 524 -4.66 -34.99 -23.00
N ALA A 525 -5.17 -33.97 -22.32
CA ALA A 525 -6.06 -32.98 -22.93
C ALA A 525 -5.34 -32.10 -23.98
N LEU A 526 -4.04 -31.83 -23.77
CA LEU A 526 -3.23 -31.05 -24.71
C LEU A 526 -2.93 -31.81 -26.01
N ALA A 527 -2.80 -33.14 -26.00
CA ALA A 527 -2.51 -33.91 -27.20
C ALA A 527 -3.55 -33.70 -28.33
N GLU A 528 -4.85 -33.70 -27.98
CA GLU A 528 -5.94 -33.41 -28.93
C GLU A 528 -5.94 -31.95 -29.40
N LEU A 529 -5.41 -31.03 -28.58
CA LEU A 529 -5.39 -29.59 -28.82
C LEU A 529 -4.30 -29.09 -29.76
N LEU A 530 -3.20 -29.85 -29.85
CA LEU A 530 -2.02 -29.52 -30.66
C LEU A 530 -2.24 -29.83 -32.15
N VAL A 531 -3.21 -30.70 -32.46
CA VAL A 531 -3.47 -31.17 -33.82
C VAL A 531 -3.83 -30.00 -34.76
N GLY A 532 -3.07 -29.86 -35.84
CA GLY A 532 -3.32 -28.85 -36.89
C GLY A 532 -2.88 -27.42 -36.54
N ARG A 533 -2.10 -27.23 -35.47
CA ARG A 533 -1.58 -25.91 -35.04
C ARG A 533 -0.06 -25.97 -34.87
N THR A 534 0.64 -24.95 -35.37
CA THR A 534 2.08 -24.83 -35.11
C THR A 534 2.27 -24.47 -33.64
N THR A 535 2.92 -25.33 -32.86
CA THR A 535 2.96 -25.17 -31.40
C THR A 535 4.37 -25.06 -30.87
N PHE A 536 4.61 -24.07 -30.03
CA PHE A 536 5.85 -23.87 -29.28
C PHE A 536 5.63 -24.22 -27.81
N ILE A 537 6.37 -25.20 -27.30
CA ILE A 537 6.32 -25.65 -25.91
C ILE A 537 7.63 -25.26 -25.23
N VAL A 538 7.56 -24.36 -24.24
CA VAL A 538 8.69 -24.10 -23.33
C VAL A 538 8.63 -25.17 -22.24
N ALA A 539 9.55 -26.13 -22.30
CA ALA A 539 9.50 -27.31 -21.45
C ALA A 539 10.54 -27.25 -20.33
N HIS A 540 10.07 -27.48 -19.09
CA HIS A 540 10.93 -27.74 -17.93
C HIS A 540 10.93 -29.20 -17.49
N ARG A 541 10.00 -30.02 -18.01
CA ARG A 541 9.87 -31.46 -17.74
C ARG A 541 10.07 -32.25 -19.03
N VAL A 542 10.78 -33.37 -18.95
CA VAL A 542 11.15 -34.21 -20.11
C VAL A 542 9.94 -34.72 -20.89
N ARG A 543 8.85 -35.12 -20.22
CA ARG A 543 7.66 -35.67 -20.91
C ARG A 543 7.06 -34.72 -21.94
N SER A 544 7.03 -33.41 -21.65
CA SER A 544 6.53 -32.40 -22.60
C SER A 544 7.43 -32.24 -23.83
N VAL A 545 8.70 -32.64 -23.73
CA VAL A 545 9.68 -32.60 -24.82
C VAL A 545 9.54 -33.81 -25.74
N GLN A 546 9.13 -34.97 -25.22
CA GLN A 546 9.02 -36.21 -25.98
C GLN A 546 7.96 -36.16 -27.08
N MET A 547 6.92 -35.34 -26.91
CA MET A 547 5.84 -35.16 -27.88
C MET A 547 6.19 -34.22 -29.04
N ALA A 548 7.39 -33.59 -29.01
CA ALA A 548 7.77 -32.61 -30.01
C ALA A 548 8.35 -33.27 -31.27
N ASP A 549 7.90 -32.79 -32.43
CA ASP A 549 8.46 -33.17 -33.73
C ASP A 549 9.88 -32.62 -33.91
N LEU A 550 10.19 -31.51 -33.22
CA LEU A 550 11.49 -30.86 -33.22
C LEU A 550 11.82 -30.31 -31.84
N ILE A 551 13.00 -30.65 -31.32
CA ILE A 551 13.53 -30.11 -30.08
C ILE A 551 14.65 -29.13 -30.42
N LEU A 552 14.59 -27.92 -29.85
CA LEU A 552 15.64 -26.91 -29.93
C LEU A 552 16.29 -26.74 -28.56
N VAL A 553 17.57 -27.07 -28.46
CA VAL A 553 18.33 -27.05 -27.21
C VAL A 553 19.13 -25.77 -27.14
N LEU A 554 18.84 -24.95 -26.14
CA LEU A 554 19.38 -23.61 -25.93
C LEU A 554 20.42 -23.61 -24.81
N LYS A 555 21.61 -23.08 -25.13
CA LYS A 555 22.69 -22.85 -24.17
C LYS A 555 23.31 -21.48 -24.43
N ASP A 556 23.42 -20.65 -23.39
CA ASP A 556 24.02 -19.31 -23.44
C ASP A 556 23.51 -18.40 -24.57
N GLY A 557 22.24 -18.58 -24.94
CA GLY A 557 21.54 -17.82 -25.96
C GLY A 557 21.66 -18.35 -27.40
N GLN A 558 22.24 -19.53 -27.59
CA GLN A 558 22.42 -20.16 -28.90
C GLN A 558 21.71 -21.51 -28.95
N VAL A 559 21.23 -21.90 -30.14
CA VAL A 559 20.75 -23.26 -30.39
C VAL A 559 21.96 -24.15 -30.63
N VAL A 560 22.29 -25.00 -29.66
CA VAL A 560 23.47 -25.88 -29.72
C VAL A 560 23.15 -27.23 -30.34
N GLU A 561 21.92 -27.71 -30.18
CA GLU A 561 21.44 -28.97 -30.72
C GLU A 561 20.00 -28.82 -31.24
N ARG A 562 19.68 -29.59 -32.27
CA ARG A 562 18.32 -29.70 -32.83
C ARG A 562 18.07 -31.09 -33.40
N GLY A 563 16.89 -31.65 -33.16
CA GLY A 563 16.53 -32.98 -33.64
C GLY A 563 15.33 -33.55 -32.90
N LYS A 564 15.03 -34.82 -33.16
CA LYS A 564 14.02 -35.58 -32.38
C LYS A 564 14.61 -36.09 -31.07
N HIS A 565 13.75 -36.46 -30.13
CA HIS A 565 14.14 -36.96 -28.81
C HIS A 565 15.19 -38.09 -28.88
N LEU A 566 14.91 -39.14 -29.64
CA LEU A 566 15.80 -40.30 -29.78
C LEU A 566 17.12 -39.95 -30.47
N GLU A 567 17.09 -39.02 -31.43
CA GLU A 567 18.28 -38.59 -32.17
C GLU A 567 19.23 -37.80 -31.26
N LEU A 568 18.69 -36.93 -30.41
CA LEU A 568 19.48 -36.11 -29.49
C LEU A 568 20.04 -36.92 -28.31
N LEU A 569 19.32 -37.94 -27.83
CA LEU A 569 19.85 -38.88 -26.84
C LEU A 569 21.04 -39.67 -27.38
N ALA A 570 20.97 -40.14 -28.62
CA ALA A 570 22.04 -40.91 -29.26
C ALA A 570 23.31 -40.08 -29.53
N GLN A 571 23.22 -38.74 -29.55
CA GLN A 571 24.34 -37.84 -29.84
C GLN A 571 25.22 -37.53 -28.61
N ASP A 572 24.82 -37.97 -27.42
CA ASP A 572 25.48 -37.71 -26.13
C ASP A 572 25.87 -36.23 -25.89
N GLY A 573 25.03 -35.32 -26.41
CA GLY A 573 25.21 -33.88 -26.35
C GLY A 573 24.76 -33.23 -25.03
N PHE A 574 24.62 -31.91 -25.02
CA PHE A 574 24.06 -31.16 -23.90
C PHE A 574 22.61 -31.55 -23.60
N TYR A 575 21.83 -31.97 -24.59
CA TYR A 575 20.51 -32.57 -24.35
C TYR A 575 20.61 -33.87 -23.55
N SER A 576 21.48 -34.80 -23.96
CA SER A 576 21.76 -36.04 -23.23
C SER A 576 22.25 -35.75 -21.82
N GLN A 577 23.14 -34.77 -21.63
CA GLN A 577 23.60 -34.37 -20.29
C GLN A 577 22.49 -33.78 -19.42
N LEU A 578 21.62 -32.91 -19.96
CA LEU A 578 20.46 -32.39 -19.22
C LEU A 578 19.46 -33.50 -18.89
N TYR A 579 19.25 -34.42 -19.82
CA TYR A 579 18.42 -35.60 -19.63
C TYR A 579 19.01 -36.49 -18.53
N ASN A 580 20.28 -36.88 -18.65
CA ASN A 580 21.01 -37.68 -17.68
C ASN A 580 21.15 -36.96 -16.33
N LEU A 581 21.29 -35.64 -16.25
CA LEU A 581 21.25 -34.92 -14.97
C LEU A 581 19.87 -34.94 -14.32
N GLN A 582 18.80 -35.04 -15.12
CA GLN A 582 17.43 -35.26 -14.61
C GLN A 582 17.17 -36.75 -14.29
N PHE A 583 18.00 -37.68 -14.79
CA PHE A 583 17.82 -39.14 -14.69
C PHE A 583 19.00 -39.92 -14.07
N GLN A 584 20.06 -39.28 -13.58
CA GLN A 584 21.26 -39.92 -13.00
C GLN A 584 20.96 -40.69 -11.71
N ASP A 585 19.72 -40.59 -11.20
CA ASP A 585 19.18 -41.44 -10.14
C ASP A 585 18.62 -42.79 -10.65
N GLN A 586 18.59 -43.05 -11.97
CA GLN A 586 18.03 -44.29 -12.55
C GLN A 586 19.07 -45.37 -12.88
N GLU A 587 20.33 -45.03 -13.17
CA GLU A 587 21.32 -46.02 -13.64
C GLU A 587 21.87 -46.95 -12.54
N ASP A 588 21.55 -46.69 -11.27
CA ASP A 588 21.90 -47.56 -10.13
C ASP A 588 20.82 -48.60 -9.79
N SER A 589 19.64 -48.57 -10.42
CA SER A 589 18.62 -49.60 -10.20
C SER A 589 18.81 -50.76 -11.17
N GLU A 590 19.23 -51.91 -10.66
CA GLU A 590 19.13 -53.18 -11.40
C GLU A 590 17.69 -53.38 -11.91
N PRO A 591 17.52 -53.89 -13.13
CA PRO A 591 16.19 -54.17 -13.66
C PRO A 591 15.54 -55.28 -12.80
N VAL A 592 14.50 -54.92 -12.05
CA VAL A 592 13.63 -55.91 -11.41
C VAL A 592 12.87 -56.64 -12.51
N GLU A 593 13.20 -57.91 -12.75
CA GLU A 593 12.43 -58.80 -13.61
C GLU A 593 10.99 -58.90 -13.08
N VAL A 594 10.04 -58.34 -13.83
CA VAL A 594 8.62 -58.56 -13.59
C VAL A 594 8.27 -59.93 -14.17
N ALA A 595 7.88 -60.86 -13.29
CA ALA A 595 7.28 -62.12 -13.71
C ALA A 595 5.95 -61.83 -14.42
N VAL A 596 5.91 -62.09 -15.73
CA VAL A 596 4.70 -62.05 -16.55
C VAL A 596 3.78 -63.18 -16.10
N ALA A 597 2.65 -62.84 -15.48
CA ALA A 597 1.54 -63.76 -15.27
C ALA A 597 0.55 -63.59 -16.43
N ASP A 598 0.16 -64.73 -17.01
CA ASP A 598 -0.68 -64.88 -18.20
C ASP A 598 -1.91 -63.95 -18.24
N GLU A 599 -2.08 -63.29 -19.39
CA GLU A 599 -3.26 -62.52 -19.75
C GLU A 599 -4.49 -63.44 -19.88
N GLN A 600 -5.40 -63.38 -18.91
CA GLN A 600 -6.82 -63.62 -19.16
C GLN A 600 -7.56 -62.29 -19.17
N THR A 601 -8.21 -62.05 -20.31
CA THR A 601 -8.96 -60.84 -20.63
C THR A 601 -10.25 -60.79 -19.80
N GLU A 602 -10.19 -60.23 -18.59
CA GLU A 602 -11.39 -59.74 -17.90
C GLU A 602 -11.53 -58.23 -18.12
N GLN A 603 -12.68 -57.83 -18.64
CA GLN A 603 -13.09 -56.43 -18.74
C GLN A 603 -13.09 -55.82 -17.33
N ILE A 604 -12.09 -55.00 -17.04
CA ILE A 604 -11.99 -54.27 -15.78
C ILE A 604 -13.07 -53.19 -15.76
N GLN A 605 -14.16 -53.46 -15.04
CA GLN A 605 -15.02 -52.41 -14.50
C GLN A 605 -14.20 -51.60 -13.49
N ILE A 606 -13.97 -50.34 -13.82
CA ILE A 606 -13.40 -49.35 -12.91
C ILE A 606 -14.35 -49.21 -11.71
N PRO A 607 -13.91 -49.45 -10.46
CA PRO A 607 -14.76 -49.17 -9.31
C PRO A 607 -15.03 -47.67 -9.22
N GLU A 608 -16.31 -47.28 -9.20
CA GLU A 608 -16.83 -45.91 -9.04
C GLU A 608 -16.42 -45.19 -7.73
N ALA A 609 -15.49 -45.74 -6.94
CA ALA A 609 -15.17 -45.27 -5.59
C ALA A 609 -13.98 -44.29 -5.49
N ILE A 610 -13.31 -43.91 -6.59
CA ILE A 610 -12.09 -43.06 -6.53
C ILE A 610 -12.33 -41.64 -7.10
N VAL A 611 -13.57 -41.27 -7.45
CA VAL A 611 -13.88 -39.94 -8.04
C VAL A 611 -14.30 -38.89 -7.01
N ARG A 612 -14.31 -39.20 -5.70
CA ARG A 612 -14.63 -38.20 -4.65
C ARG A 612 -13.38 -37.67 -3.97
N HIS A 613 -12.61 -36.86 -4.68
CA HIS A 613 -11.99 -35.72 -4.02
C HIS A 613 -13.02 -34.59 -4.07
N GLU A 614 -13.91 -34.56 -3.07
CA GLU A 614 -14.71 -33.37 -2.83
C GLU A 614 -13.76 -32.20 -2.63
N ALA A 615 -13.66 -31.33 -3.63
CA ALA A 615 -13.12 -30.00 -3.46
C ALA A 615 -14.06 -29.29 -2.48
N TYR A 616 -13.76 -29.43 -1.18
CA TYR A 616 -14.45 -28.69 -0.13
C TYR A 616 -14.20 -27.20 -0.36
N VAL A 617 -15.20 -26.55 -0.95
CA VAL A 617 -15.32 -25.09 -0.93
C VAL A 617 -16.03 -24.76 0.38
N PRO A 618 -15.38 -24.10 1.36
CA PRO A 618 -16.07 -23.69 2.57
C PRO A 618 -17.19 -22.71 2.16
N SER A 619 -18.44 -23.15 2.20
CA SER A 619 -19.63 -22.31 2.04
C SER A 619 -20.00 -21.57 3.33
N GLU A 620 -19.28 -21.82 4.43
CA GLU A 620 -19.32 -21.00 5.62
C GLU A 620 -18.11 -20.09 5.66
N ARG A 621 -18.39 -18.79 5.66
CA ARG A 621 -17.41 -17.73 5.93
C ARG A 621 -16.56 -18.20 7.11
N LEU A 622 -15.29 -18.47 6.85
CA LEU A 622 -14.27 -18.44 7.89
C LEU A 622 -14.47 -17.10 8.60
N SER A 623 -15.12 -17.13 9.76
CA SER A 623 -15.07 -16.01 10.68
C SER A 623 -13.62 -15.95 11.12
N SER A 624 -12.77 -15.35 10.29
CA SER A 624 -11.57 -14.74 10.82
C SER A 624 -12.05 -13.93 12.02
N SER A 625 -11.33 -13.98 13.14
CA SER A 625 -11.68 -13.15 14.31
C SER A 625 -11.68 -11.63 13.99
N LEU A 626 -11.43 -11.28 12.72
CA LEU A 626 -11.17 -10.00 12.09
C LEU A 626 -11.90 -10.00 10.71
N ASP A 627 -13.21 -10.24 10.75
CA ASP A 627 -14.11 -10.53 9.60
C ASP A 627 -13.93 -9.58 8.40
N ASP A 628 -14.03 -10.11 7.18
CA ASP A 628 -13.79 -9.42 5.90
C ASP A 628 -14.92 -8.43 5.52
N THR A 629 -15.98 -8.32 6.31
CA THR A 629 -17.20 -7.59 5.92
C THR A 629 -17.18 -6.07 6.19
N ASP A 630 -16.16 -5.51 6.84
CA ASP A 630 -16.26 -4.15 7.40
C ASP A 630 -15.23 -3.12 6.90
N ASP A 631 -14.77 -3.19 5.65
CA ASP A 631 -14.08 -2.03 5.04
C ASP A 631 -15.04 -0.87 4.69
N ILE A 632 -16.37 -1.07 4.80
CA ILE A 632 -17.37 -0.06 4.41
C ILE A 632 -18.52 0.11 5.44
N VAL A 633 -18.58 -0.69 6.51
CA VAL A 633 -19.61 -0.46 7.54
C VAL A 633 -19.11 0.62 8.49
N TYR A 634 -19.85 1.73 8.53
CA TYR A 634 -19.79 2.64 9.66
C TYR A 634 -20.10 1.81 10.92
N GLY A 635 -19.07 1.35 11.63
CA GLY A 635 -19.20 0.97 13.03
C GLY A 635 -19.88 2.10 13.81
N LYS A 636 -20.30 1.82 15.06
CA LYS A 636 -20.94 2.85 15.90
C LYS A 636 -20.09 4.14 15.83
N PRO A 637 -20.70 5.32 15.58
CA PRO A 637 -19.97 6.58 15.45
C PRO A 637 -19.04 6.88 16.64
N PHE A 638 -19.31 6.25 17.78
CA PHE A 638 -18.51 6.27 18.98
C PHE A 638 -18.66 4.93 19.73
N ASP A 639 -17.53 4.30 20.10
CA ASP A 639 -17.51 3.14 21.00
C ASP A 639 -16.91 3.56 22.36
N SER A 640 -17.74 3.53 23.41
CA SER A 640 -17.35 3.95 24.75
C SER A 640 -16.31 3.04 25.40
N LYS A 641 -16.26 1.75 25.03
CA LYS A 641 -15.27 0.80 25.55
C LYS A 641 -13.90 1.09 24.96
N VAL A 642 -13.84 1.33 23.64
CA VAL A 642 -12.61 1.74 22.93
C VAL A 642 -12.07 3.03 23.53
N PHE A 643 -12.93 4.06 23.67
CA PHE A 643 -12.53 5.33 24.25
C PHE A 643 -12.02 5.20 25.70
N ALA A 644 -12.69 4.39 26.54
CA ALA A 644 -12.23 4.15 27.91
C ALA A 644 -10.86 3.46 27.97
N ARG A 645 -10.56 2.56 27.03
CA ARG A 645 -9.22 1.95 26.90
C ARG A 645 -8.18 2.95 26.43
N MET A 646 -8.52 3.81 25.47
CA MET A 646 -7.62 4.87 24.98
C MET A 646 -7.22 5.83 26.09
N ILE A 647 -8.17 6.24 26.94
CA ILE A 647 -7.90 7.16 28.05
C ILE A 647 -6.83 6.62 29.02
N LYS A 648 -6.72 5.29 29.18
CA LYS A 648 -5.71 4.69 30.08
C LYS A 648 -4.27 4.97 29.63
N TYR A 649 -4.03 5.23 28.34
CA TYR A 649 -2.69 5.57 27.84
C TYR A 649 -2.22 6.96 28.27
N PHE A 650 -3.12 7.84 28.74
CA PHE A 650 -2.72 9.12 29.34
C PHE A 650 -2.21 8.98 30.79
N ALA A 651 -2.58 7.91 31.50
CA ALA A 651 -2.29 7.74 32.93
C ALA A 651 -0.78 7.78 33.30
N PRO A 652 0.15 7.25 32.47
CA PRO A 652 1.59 7.36 32.74
C PRO A 652 2.12 8.81 32.72
N TYR A 653 1.44 9.72 32.01
CA TYR A 653 1.91 11.08 31.74
C TYR A 653 1.42 12.10 32.78
N LYS A 654 1.76 11.86 34.05
CA LYS A 654 1.27 12.65 35.20
C LYS A 654 1.61 14.14 35.18
N VAL A 655 2.66 14.54 34.45
CA VAL A 655 3.07 15.95 34.32
C VAL A 655 2.62 16.54 32.98
N ALA A 656 2.83 15.82 31.87
CA ALA A 656 2.52 16.34 30.54
C ALA A 656 1.01 16.56 30.36
N LEU A 657 0.16 15.65 30.81
CA LEU A 657 -1.30 15.79 30.69
C LEU A 657 -1.86 17.05 31.38
N PRO A 658 -1.67 17.28 32.70
CA PRO A 658 -2.19 18.48 33.33
C PRO A 658 -1.53 19.76 32.79
N LEU A 659 -0.26 19.70 32.40
CA LEU A 659 0.43 20.83 31.77
C LEU A 659 -0.21 21.18 30.43
N THR A 660 -0.53 20.18 29.58
CA THR A 660 -1.24 20.40 28.31
C THR A 660 -2.62 21.00 28.54
N ILE A 661 -3.41 20.45 29.47
CA ILE A 661 -4.75 20.99 29.78
C ILE A 661 -4.63 22.44 30.28
N ALA A 662 -3.73 22.72 31.22
CA ALA A 662 -3.53 24.06 31.74
C ALA A 662 -3.06 25.04 30.65
N ALA A 663 -2.10 24.65 29.82
CA ALA A 663 -1.61 25.46 28.71
C ALA A 663 -2.70 25.73 27.67
N THR A 664 -3.53 24.73 27.34
CA THR A 664 -4.67 24.85 26.41
C THR A 664 -5.71 25.83 26.95
N LEU A 665 -6.07 25.71 28.23
CA LEU A 665 -7.02 26.61 28.88
C LEU A 665 -6.47 28.04 28.95
N LEU A 666 -5.19 28.22 29.32
CA LEU A 666 -4.54 29.53 29.34
C LEU A 666 -4.47 30.16 27.94
N LEU A 667 -4.16 29.37 26.91
CA LEU A 667 -4.16 29.83 25.53
C LEU A 667 -5.57 30.31 25.13
N THR A 668 -6.58 29.47 25.40
CA THR A 668 -7.98 29.73 25.10
C THR A 668 -8.47 31.00 25.78
N LEU A 669 -8.22 31.16 27.09
CA LEU A 669 -8.59 32.35 27.84
C LEU A 669 -7.86 33.60 27.35
N SER A 670 -6.55 33.52 27.08
CA SER A 670 -5.77 34.66 26.55
C SER A 670 -6.30 35.13 25.18
N ASN A 671 -6.74 34.17 24.35
CA ASN A 671 -7.39 34.42 23.09
C ASN A 671 -8.73 35.15 23.26
N VAL A 672 -9.55 34.74 24.24
CA VAL A 672 -10.83 35.40 24.57
C VAL A 672 -10.62 36.77 25.21
N ILE A 673 -9.58 36.98 26.02
CA ILE A 673 -9.31 38.28 26.68
C ILE A 673 -8.90 39.36 25.66
N SER A 674 -8.25 38.99 24.55
CA SER A 674 -7.65 39.96 23.61
C SER A 674 -8.66 40.95 23.01
N PRO A 675 -9.82 40.54 22.43
CA PRO A 675 -10.83 41.49 21.94
C PRO A 675 -11.44 42.38 23.03
N TYR A 676 -11.63 41.85 24.24
CA TYR A 676 -12.13 42.63 25.37
C TYR A 676 -11.17 43.76 25.75
N LEU A 677 -9.86 43.50 25.79
CA LEU A 677 -8.84 44.54 26.04
C LEU A 677 -8.83 45.62 24.96
N VAL A 678 -9.02 45.24 23.69
CA VAL A 678 -9.17 46.21 22.58
C VAL A 678 -10.41 47.09 22.79
N GLY A 679 -11.55 46.48 23.14
CA GLY A 679 -12.77 47.22 23.43
C GLY A 679 -12.62 48.18 24.61
N ARG A 680 -11.99 47.72 25.70
CA ARG A 680 -11.71 48.55 26.88
C ARG A 680 -10.75 49.69 26.56
N ALA A 681 -9.72 49.45 25.75
CA ALA A 681 -8.79 50.48 25.31
C ALA A 681 -9.50 51.64 24.60
N VAL A 682 -10.50 51.32 23.78
CA VAL A 682 -11.31 52.32 23.10
C VAL A 682 -12.23 53.06 24.07
N ASN A 683 -12.99 52.33 24.89
CA ASN A 683 -13.98 52.89 25.82
C ASN A 683 -13.37 53.80 26.88
N ASP A 684 -12.38 53.29 27.62
CA ASP A 684 -11.93 53.92 28.86
C ASP A 684 -10.82 54.95 28.62
N TYR A 685 -10.11 54.87 27.49
CA TYR A 685 -8.87 55.62 27.29
C TYR A 685 -8.82 56.42 25.98
N ILE A 686 -9.19 55.83 24.84
CA ILE A 686 -9.19 56.57 23.55
C ILE A 686 -10.32 57.60 23.55
N VAL A 687 -11.55 57.22 23.90
CA VAL A 687 -12.69 58.15 23.99
C VAL A 687 -12.46 59.20 25.08
N ALA A 688 -11.88 58.79 26.22
CA ALA A 688 -11.56 59.69 27.33
C ALA A 688 -10.31 60.58 27.10
N LYS A 689 -9.64 60.46 25.95
CA LYS A 689 -8.40 61.19 25.60
C LYS A 689 -7.26 61.01 26.61
N ASN A 690 -7.19 59.84 27.27
CA ASN A 690 -6.20 59.53 28.30
C ASN A 690 -5.05 58.68 27.73
N LEU A 691 -3.94 59.34 27.37
CA LEU A 691 -2.78 58.67 26.77
C LEU A 691 -2.01 57.76 27.75
N SER A 692 -1.94 58.11 29.03
CA SER A 692 -1.24 57.28 30.04
C SER A 692 -2.01 56.00 30.30
N GLY A 693 -3.34 56.08 30.42
CA GLY A 693 -4.22 54.93 30.51
C GLY A 693 -4.19 54.05 29.26
N LEU A 694 -4.16 54.65 28.06
CA LEU A 694 -3.99 53.91 26.80
C LEU A 694 -2.66 53.13 26.77
N THR A 695 -1.58 53.72 27.27
CA THR A 695 -0.29 53.03 27.35
C THR A 695 -0.36 51.84 28.31
N MET A 696 -1.01 52.00 29.48
CA MET A 696 -1.20 50.90 30.44
C MET A 696 -2.01 49.74 29.86
N ILE A 697 -3.13 50.00 29.21
CA ILE A 697 -3.96 48.92 28.62
C ILE A 697 -3.26 48.22 27.45
N VAL A 698 -2.46 48.94 26.66
CA VAL A 698 -1.63 48.32 25.61
C VAL A 698 -0.54 47.44 26.24
N LEU A 699 0.08 47.86 27.34
CA LEU A 699 1.03 47.01 28.07
C LEU A 699 0.35 45.74 28.62
N LEU A 700 -0.88 45.85 29.14
CA LEU A 700 -1.67 44.68 29.55
C LEU A 700 -2.00 43.78 28.36
N PHE A 701 -2.34 44.35 27.19
CA PHE A 701 -2.57 43.60 25.96
C PHE A 701 -1.31 42.87 25.48
N LEU A 702 -0.15 43.52 25.48
CA LEU A 702 1.14 42.89 25.16
C LEU A 702 1.53 41.84 26.21
N GLY A 703 1.24 42.08 27.49
CA GLY A 703 1.40 41.09 28.56
C GLY A 703 0.55 39.85 28.34
N ASN A 704 -0.73 40.03 27.94
CA ASN A 704 -1.61 38.94 27.52
C ASN A 704 -1.09 38.22 26.26
N ALA A 705 -0.52 38.95 25.30
CA ALA A 705 0.10 38.35 24.11
C ALA A 705 1.35 37.52 24.47
N MET A 706 2.15 37.96 25.44
CA MET A 706 3.28 37.19 25.98
C MET A 706 2.82 35.95 26.74
N LEU A 707 1.74 36.06 27.52
CA LEU A 707 1.11 34.91 28.17
C LEU A 707 0.58 33.90 27.15
N ASN A 708 -0.08 34.39 26.09
CA ASN A 708 -0.54 33.60 24.96
C ASN A 708 0.62 32.87 24.28
N TRP A 709 1.73 33.57 24.02
CA TRP A 709 2.96 32.98 23.47
C TRP A 709 3.52 31.88 24.37
N ALA A 710 3.64 32.12 25.68
CA ALA A 710 4.18 31.16 26.63
C ALA A 710 3.27 29.93 26.79
N ALA A 711 1.95 30.14 26.85
CA ALA A 711 0.95 29.08 26.88
C ALA A 711 1.01 28.25 25.60
N TYR A 712 1.05 28.89 24.43
CA TYR A 712 1.10 28.19 23.15
C TYR A 712 2.41 27.40 22.96
N TYR A 713 3.55 27.98 23.35
CA TYR A 713 4.83 27.29 23.34
C TYR A 713 4.83 26.04 24.24
N THR A 714 4.31 26.20 25.46
CA THR A 714 4.19 25.11 26.43
C THR A 714 3.23 24.03 25.94
N GLN A 715 2.09 24.43 25.36
CA GLN A 715 1.09 23.52 24.81
C GLN A 715 1.70 22.62 23.75
N ILE A 716 2.34 23.18 22.70
CA ILE A 716 2.93 22.38 21.61
C ILE A 716 3.95 21.37 22.16
N LYS A 717 4.80 21.77 23.11
CA LYS A 717 5.79 20.88 23.71
C LYS A 717 5.18 19.79 24.58
N ALA A 718 4.16 20.13 25.36
CA ALA A 718 3.50 19.20 26.26
C ALA A 718 2.65 18.18 25.46
N GLU A 719 1.93 18.64 24.44
CA GLU A 719 1.20 17.81 23.47
C GLU A 719 2.14 16.84 22.77
N ALA A 720 3.23 17.31 22.17
CA ALA A 720 4.17 16.44 21.46
C ALA A 720 4.75 15.32 22.34
N ARG A 721 5.10 15.62 23.60
CA ARG A 721 5.57 14.59 24.55
C ARG A 721 4.48 13.58 24.90
N LEU A 722 3.24 14.04 24.99
CA LEU A 722 2.08 13.23 25.33
C LEU A 722 1.70 12.32 24.16
N GLY A 723 1.41 12.90 22.99
CA GLY A 723 0.96 12.17 21.80
C GLY A 723 2.01 11.23 21.25
N GLN A 724 3.24 11.72 21.01
CA GLN A 724 4.32 10.88 20.47
C GLN A 724 4.76 9.80 21.48
N GLY A 725 4.65 10.08 22.78
CA GLY A 725 4.94 9.09 23.82
C GLY A 725 3.89 7.96 23.86
N ILE A 726 2.62 8.31 23.76
CA ILE A 726 1.53 7.34 23.65
C ILE A 726 1.69 6.51 22.38
N LEU A 727 2.04 7.14 21.26
CA LEU A 727 2.27 6.47 19.98
C LEU A 727 3.45 5.48 20.04
N LEU A 728 4.58 5.87 20.64
CA LEU A 728 5.71 4.97 20.91
C LEU A 728 5.26 3.75 21.73
N SER A 729 4.44 3.98 22.76
CA SER A 729 3.95 2.92 23.65
C SER A 729 3.00 1.96 22.91
N LEU A 730 2.06 2.49 22.13
CA LEU A 730 1.13 1.70 21.32
C LEU A 730 1.87 0.87 20.26
N ARG A 731 2.77 1.47 19.48
CA ARG A 731 3.57 0.75 18.48
C ARG A 731 4.36 -0.39 19.11
N SER A 732 5.06 -0.10 20.21
CA SER A 732 5.85 -1.10 20.92
C SER A 732 4.98 -2.23 21.48
N GLN A 733 3.82 -1.90 22.06
CA GLN A 733 2.91 -2.88 22.64
C GLN A 733 2.27 -3.78 21.58
N VAL A 734 1.78 -3.20 20.47
CA VAL A 734 1.17 -3.97 19.39
C VAL A 734 2.21 -4.88 18.75
N PHE A 735 3.42 -4.37 18.48
CA PHE A 735 4.50 -5.19 17.92
C PHE A 735 4.91 -6.32 18.87
N ASP A 736 5.14 -6.03 20.15
CA ASP A 736 5.48 -7.04 21.15
C ASP A 736 4.38 -8.08 21.33
N HIS A 737 3.11 -7.67 21.23
CA HIS A 737 1.98 -8.58 21.27
C HIS A 737 1.93 -9.52 20.05
N LEU A 738 2.14 -8.99 18.84
CA LEU A 738 2.26 -9.79 17.62
C LEU A 738 3.37 -10.85 17.76
N GLN A 739 4.52 -10.47 18.31
CA GLN A 739 5.63 -11.38 18.61
C GLN A 739 5.29 -12.46 19.65
N ARG A 740 4.10 -12.47 20.26
CA ARG A 740 3.62 -13.53 21.17
C ARG A 740 2.44 -14.33 20.62
N LEU A 741 1.80 -13.90 19.53
CA LEU A 741 0.70 -14.63 18.90
C LEU A 741 1.17 -15.91 18.20
N SER A 742 0.33 -16.94 18.20
CA SER A 742 0.68 -18.23 17.60
C SER A 742 0.72 -18.20 16.08
N LEU A 743 1.40 -19.18 15.47
CA LEU A 743 1.46 -19.30 14.00
C LEU A 743 0.08 -19.51 13.37
N LYS A 744 -0.86 -20.12 14.09
CA LYS A 744 -2.27 -20.21 13.68
C LYS A 744 -2.87 -18.84 13.36
N PHE A 745 -2.54 -17.82 14.15
CA PHE A 745 -3.01 -16.46 13.90
C PHE A 745 -2.50 -15.93 12.55
N TYR A 746 -1.24 -16.20 12.21
CA TYR A 746 -0.60 -15.74 10.97
C TYR A 746 -1.05 -16.51 9.73
N ASP A 747 -1.31 -17.81 9.87
CA ASP A 747 -1.78 -18.64 8.76
C ASP A 747 -3.23 -18.26 8.36
N VAL A 748 -4.04 -17.72 9.29
CA VAL A 748 -5.42 -17.25 9.02
C VAL A 748 -5.47 -15.76 8.62
N ASN A 749 -4.52 -14.93 9.05
CA ASN A 749 -4.56 -13.49 8.82
C ASN A 749 -3.51 -13.01 7.81
N LYS A 750 -3.96 -12.30 6.77
CA LYS A 750 -3.08 -11.72 5.74
C LYS A 750 -2.07 -10.74 6.37
N VAL A 751 -0.78 -10.91 6.05
CA VAL A 751 0.33 -10.06 6.51
C VAL A 751 0.06 -8.57 6.28
N GLY A 752 -0.45 -8.19 5.11
CA GLY A 752 -0.78 -6.80 4.79
C GLY A 752 -1.81 -6.14 5.73
N ARG A 753 -2.74 -6.93 6.29
CA ARG A 753 -3.72 -6.44 7.27
C ARG A 753 -3.07 -6.13 8.61
N ILE A 754 -2.18 -7.02 9.06
CA ILE A 754 -1.41 -6.83 10.29
C ILE A 754 -0.48 -5.61 10.15
N MET A 755 0.18 -5.47 8.99
CA MET A 755 0.98 -4.29 8.65
C MET A 755 0.18 -2.99 8.79
N SER A 756 -0.99 -2.91 8.15
CA SER A 756 -1.84 -1.71 8.23
C SER A 756 -2.26 -1.40 9.67
N ARG A 757 -2.45 -2.41 10.52
CA ARG A 757 -2.77 -2.19 11.93
C ARG A 757 -1.60 -1.56 12.67
N VAL A 758 -0.42 -2.18 12.61
CA VAL A 758 0.78 -1.72 13.32
C VAL A 758 1.20 -0.31 12.91
N LEU A 759 1.06 0.00 11.62
CA LEU A 759 1.54 1.26 11.05
C LEU A 759 0.45 2.34 10.99
N ASN A 760 -0.64 2.06 10.28
CA ASN A 760 -1.67 3.05 9.96
C ASN A 760 -2.69 3.20 11.11
N ASP A 761 -3.28 2.11 11.60
CA ASP A 761 -4.33 2.21 12.63
C ASP A 761 -3.78 2.73 13.96
N VAL A 762 -2.58 2.31 14.34
CA VAL A 762 -1.85 2.89 15.49
C VAL A 762 -1.53 4.36 15.26
N GLY A 763 -1.18 4.76 14.03
CA GLY A 763 -0.98 6.16 13.65
C GLY A 763 -2.25 7.01 13.84
N GLU A 764 -3.39 6.56 13.31
CA GLU A 764 -4.69 7.24 13.43
C GLU A 764 -5.16 7.39 14.89
N LEU A 765 -4.83 6.42 15.76
CA LEU A 765 -5.01 6.55 17.20
C LEU A 765 -4.07 7.58 17.81
N GLY A 766 -2.79 7.53 17.43
CA GLY A 766 -1.79 8.50 17.84
C GLY A 766 -2.20 9.93 17.51
N ASP A 767 -2.59 10.20 16.27
CA ASP A 767 -2.92 11.55 15.78
C ASP A 767 -4.10 12.17 16.54
N PHE A 768 -5.14 11.38 16.83
CA PHE A 768 -6.27 11.84 17.65
C PHE A 768 -5.89 12.08 19.11
N LEU A 769 -4.98 11.27 19.66
CA LEU A 769 -4.51 11.44 21.04
C LEU A 769 -3.50 12.59 21.17
N ASP A 770 -2.72 12.86 20.13
CA ASP A 770 -1.73 13.95 20.05
C ASP A 770 -2.42 15.31 19.95
N SER A 771 -3.40 15.43 19.05
CA SER A 771 -4.04 16.72 18.74
C SER A 771 -5.55 16.73 18.98
N GLY A 772 -6.31 15.75 18.50
CA GLY A 772 -7.79 15.81 18.50
C GLY A 772 -8.46 15.89 19.88
N ALA A 773 -8.08 15.03 20.83
CA ALA A 773 -8.81 14.85 22.08
C ALA A 773 -8.78 16.08 23.00
N LEU A 774 -7.60 16.67 23.20
CA LEU A 774 -7.41 17.83 24.08
C LEU A 774 -7.79 19.14 23.38
N TYR A 775 -7.62 19.19 22.06
CA TYR A 775 -8.05 20.33 21.25
C TYR A 775 -9.57 20.56 21.30
N VAL A 776 -10.37 19.49 21.24
CA VAL A 776 -11.84 19.58 21.37
C VAL A 776 -12.25 20.23 22.70
N ILE A 777 -11.55 19.93 23.81
CA ILE A 777 -11.80 20.56 25.11
C ILE A 777 -11.55 22.07 25.02
N GLY A 778 -10.41 22.47 24.43
CA GLY A 778 -10.08 23.87 24.20
C GLY A 778 -11.12 24.60 23.37
N GLU A 779 -11.61 24.00 22.29
CA GLU A 779 -12.63 24.58 21.41
C GLU A 779 -14.00 24.75 22.10
N VAL A 780 -14.44 23.75 22.86
CA VAL A 780 -15.71 23.83 23.63
C VAL A 780 -15.62 24.90 24.72
N VAL A 781 -14.51 24.92 25.48
CA VAL A 781 -14.28 25.95 26.51
C VAL A 781 -14.16 27.33 25.87
N GLY A 782 -13.47 27.44 24.74
CA GLY A 782 -13.32 28.68 23.98
C GLY A 782 -14.66 29.23 23.51
N LEU A 783 -15.51 28.37 22.93
CA LEU A 783 -16.86 28.74 22.52
C LEU A 783 -17.69 29.24 23.71
N ALA A 784 -17.68 28.52 24.84
CA ALA A 784 -18.38 28.92 26.05
C ALA A 784 -17.84 30.25 26.62
N ALA A 785 -16.52 30.43 26.62
CA ALA A 785 -15.86 31.65 27.09
C ALA A 785 -16.15 32.86 26.19
N VAL A 786 -16.22 32.69 24.86
CA VAL A 786 -16.65 33.75 23.94
C VAL A 786 -18.11 34.13 24.19
N VAL A 787 -19.01 33.16 24.34
CA VAL A 787 -20.43 33.41 24.65
C VAL A 787 -20.56 34.17 25.97
N PHE A 788 -19.84 33.72 27.01
CA PHE A 788 -19.80 34.40 28.30
C PHE A 788 -19.29 35.84 28.18
N ALA A 789 -18.20 36.08 27.44
CA ALA A 789 -17.66 37.41 27.21
C ALA A 789 -18.67 38.33 26.51
N LEU A 790 -19.38 37.84 25.49
CA LEU A 790 -20.43 38.61 24.81
C LEU A 790 -21.55 39.03 25.77
N PHE A 791 -22.08 38.09 26.56
CA PHE A 791 -23.13 38.38 27.55
C PHE A 791 -22.67 39.30 28.68
N ALA A 792 -21.41 39.16 29.13
CA ALA A 792 -20.82 40.01 30.15
C ALA A 792 -20.64 41.46 29.68
N MET A 793 -20.45 41.67 28.37
CA MET A 793 -20.28 43.01 27.79
C MET A 793 -21.62 43.70 27.51
N ASP A 794 -22.56 43.04 26.81
CA ASP A 794 -23.92 43.54 26.60
C ASP A 794 -24.88 42.37 26.29
N SER A 795 -25.83 42.11 27.19
CA SER A 795 -26.73 40.96 27.08
C SER A 795 -27.74 41.06 25.92
N LYS A 796 -28.18 42.27 25.55
CA LYS A 796 -29.14 42.46 24.46
C LYS A 796 -28.46 42.28 23.11
N LEU A 797 -27.33 42.95 22.91
CA LEU A 797 -26.51 42.83 21.70
C LEU A 797 -25.99 41.40 21.53
N ALA A 798 -25.63 40.70 22.62
CA ALA A 798 -25.26 39.29 22.59
C ALA A 798 -26.39 38.41 22.07
N LEU A 799 -27.62 38.57 22.59
CA LEU A 799 -28.78 37.79 22.14
C LEU A 799 -29.05 37.99 20.63
N PHE A 800 -29.01 39.24 20.16
CA PHE A 800 -29.19 39.54 18.73
C PHE A 800 -28.08 38.95 17.86
N THR A 801 -26.83 39.03 18.32
CA THR A 801 -25.67 38.49 17.61
C THR A 801 -25.73 36.96 17.53
N LEU A 802 -26.13 36.30 18.62
CA LEU A 802 -26.22 34.85 18.72
C LEU A 802 -27.52 34.27 18.11
N ALA A 803 -28.47 35.10 17.70
CA ALA A 803 -29.69 34.65 17.02
C ALA A 803 -29.41 33.90 15.70
N VAL A 804 -28.22 34.09 15.13
CA VAL A 804 -27.77 33.42 13.91
C VAL A 804 -27.32 31.96 14.18
N VAL A 805 -27.04 31.61 15.43
CA VAL A 805 -26.47 30.30 15.82
C VAL A 805 -27.46 29.15 15.64
N PRO A 806 -28.73 29.22 16.08
CA PRO A 806 -29.69 28.14 15.84
C PRO A 806 -29.87 27.84 14.35
N VAL A 807 -29.82 28.88 13.50
CA VAL A 807 -29.90 28.74 12.04
C VAL A 807 -28.66 28.01 11.50
N LEU A 808 -27.47 28.37 11.99
CA LEU A 808 -26.23 27.65 11.64
C LEU A 808 -26.31 26.18 12.05
N LEU A 809 -26.66 25.88 13.29
CA LEU A 809 -26.70 24.50 13.81
C LEU A 809 -27.73 23.66 13.04
N LEU A 810 -28.90 24.23 12.75
CA LEU A 810 -29.90 23.57 11.91
C LEU A 810 -29.37 23.30 10.50
N PHE A 811 -28.72 24.30 9.88
CA PHE A 811 -28.09 24.12 8.57
C PHE A 811 -27.03 23.02 8.59
N VAL A 812 -26.13 23.01 9.58
CA VAL A 812 -25.08 21.99 9.72
C VAL A 812 -25.71 20.60 9.87
N ALA A 813 -26.72 20.46 10.72
CA ALA A 813 -27.42 19.19 10.92
C ALA A 813 -28.06 18.66 9.61
N LEU A 814 -28.78 19.52 8.88
CA LEU A 814 -29.41 19.16 7.60
C LEU A 814 -28.36 18.89 6.50
N TRP A 815 -27.31 19.69 6.46
CA TRP A 815 -26.21 19.54 5.51
C TRP A 815 -25.47 18.22 5.73
N GLN A 816 -25.18 17.84 6.97
CA GLN A 816 -24.49 16.59 7.30
C GLN A 816 -25.25 15.35 6.82
N LEU A 817 -26.58 15.32 7.01
CA LEU A 817 -27.43 14.22 6.53
C LEU A 817 -27.29 14.01 5.02
N LYS A 818 -27.30 15.09 4.25
CA LYS A 818 -27.16 15.04 2.79
C LYS A 818 -25.72 14.76 2.35
N ALA A 819 -24.73 15.43 2.97
CA ALA A 819 -23.32 15.31 2.62
C ALA A 819 -22.81 13.88 2.78
N ARG A 820 -23.23 13.17 3.83
CA ARG A 820 -22.86 11.77 4.08
C ARG A 820 -23.17 10.86 2.90
N VAL A 821 -24.34 10.99 2.28
CA VAL A 821 -24.75 10.16 1.13
C VAL A 821 -23.81 10.35 -0.07
N TYR A 822 -23.45 11.61 -0.38
CA TYR A 822 -22.56 11.89 -1.51
C TYR A 822 -21.11 11.48 -1.22
N PHE A 823 -20.63 11.64 0.02
CA PHE A 823 -19.30 11.15 0.40
C PHE A 823 -19.17 9.63 0.26
N VAL A 824 -20.21 8.87 0.59
CA VAL A 824 -20.24 7.42 0.35
C VAL A 824 -20.16 7.11 -1.14
N LYS A 825 -20.94 7.80 -1.99
CA LYS A 825 -20.89 7.62 -3.45
C LYS A 825 -19.51 7.92 -4.05
N VAL A 826 -18.86 9.00 -3.60
CA VAL A 826 -17.49 9.33 -4.02
C VAL A 826 -16.52 8.21 -3.64
N ARG A 827 -16.62 7.68 -2.42
CA ARG A 827 -15.76 6.59 -1.94
C ARG A 827 -15.96 5.29 -2.74
N GLN A 828 -17.21 4.95 -3.07
CA GLN A 828 -17.51 3.79 -3.92
C GLN A 828 -16.96 3.97 -5.34
N ALA A 829 -17.14 5.15 -5.93
CA ALA A 829 -16.69 5.41 -7.28
C ALA A 829 -15.16 5.40 -7.42
N ILE A 830 -14.41 5.96 -6.45
CA ILE A 830 -12.95 5.86 -6.46
C ILE A 830 -12.46 4.43 -6.19
N ALA A 831 -13.16 3.64 -5.37
CA ALA A 831 -12.83 2.24 -5.15
C ALA A 831 -12.96 1.42 -6.44
N LEU A 832 -14.00 1.65 -7.24
CA LEU A 832 -14.17 1.02 -8.55
C LEU A 832 -13.05 1.42 -9.53
N VAL A 833 -12.63 2.69 -9.54
CA VAL A 833 -11.47 3.14 -10.35
C VAL A 833 -10.21 2.40 -9.93
N ASN A 834 -9.96 2.28 -8.62
CA ASN A 834 -8.77 1.60 -8.10
C ASN A 834 -8.80 0.10 -8.39
N ALA A 835 -9.96 -0.56 -8.24
CA ALA A 835 -10.13 -1.98 -8.56
C ALA A 835 -9.88 -2.23 -10.06
N ALA A 836 -10.48 -1.41 -10.93
CA ALA A 836 -10.26 -1.49 -12.37
C ALA A 836 -8.78 -1.28 -12.72
N LEU A 837 -8.10 -0.28 -12.15
CA LEU A 837 -6.66 -0.10 -12.36
C LEU A 837 -5.85 -1.32 -11.91
N GLN A 838 -6.06 -1.80 -10.69
CA GLN A 838 -5.31 -2.92 -10.11
C GLN A 838 -5.44 -4.20 -10.95
N GLU A 839 -6.67 -4.52 -11.34
CA GLU A 839 -6.98 -5.69 -12.18
C GLU A 839 -6.32 -5.57 -13.56
N ASN A 840 -6.46 -4.43 -14.23
CA ASN A 840 -5.94 -4.24 -15.58
C ASN A 840 -4.41 -4.14 -15.61
N ILE A 841 -3.76 -3.60 -14.57
CA ILE A 841 -2.29 -3.60 -14.48
C ILE A 841 -1.77 -5.01 -14.25
N SER A 842 -2.43 -5.78 -13.38
CA SER A 842 -2.06 -7.18 -13.12
C SER A 842 -2.31 -8.09 -14.33
N GLY A 843 -3.40 -7.84 -15.06
CA GLY A 843 -3.80 -8.59 -16.25
C GLY A 843 -3.29 -8.01 -17.58
N VAL A 844 -2.38 -7.03 -17.57
CA VAL A 844 -1.99 -6.29 -18.79
C VAL A 844 -1.48 -7.19 -19.90
N ARG A 845 -0.74 -8.25 -19.54
CA ARG A 845 -0.24 -9.26 -20.49
C ARG A 845 -1.38 -10.00 -21.19
N VAL A 846 -2.42 -10.38 -20.45
CA VAL A 846 -3.62 -11.02 -21.02
C VAL A 846 -4.40 -10.04 -21.88
N ILE A 847 -4.48 -8.77 -21.49
CA ILE A 847 -5.15 -7.74 -22.30
C ILE A 847 -4.41 -7.54 -23.64
N GLN A 848 -3.08 -7.44 -23.60
CA GLN A 848 -2.25 -7.22 -24.77
C GLN A 848 -2.18 -8.45 -25.70
N SER A 849 -2.08 -9.66 -25.15
CA SER A 849 -2.08 -10.89 -25.95
C SER A 849 -3.40 -11.11 -26.68
N LEU A 850 -4.51 -10.61 -26.13
CA LEU A 850 -5.84 -10.70 -26.72
C LEU A 850 -6.25 -9.45 -27.51
N SER A 851 -5.35 -8.46 -27.63
CA SER A 851 -5.60 -7.20 -28.34
C SER A 851 -6.86 -6.46 -27.87
N ARG A 852 -7.07 -6.39 -26.54
CA ARG A 852 -8.25 -5.81 -25.88
C ARG A 852 -8.05 -4.40 -25.29
N GLU A 853 -6.92 -3.77 -25.57
CA GLU A 853 -6.52 -2.50 -24.96
C GLU A 853 -7.58 -1.39 -25.14
N ASP A 854 -8.18 -1.28 -26.33
CA ASP A 854 -9.20 -0.26 -26.63
C ASP A 854 -10.52 -0.49 -25.90
N VAL A 855 -10.98 -1.73 -25.83
CA VAL A 855 -12.22 -2.10 -25.11
C VAL A 855 -12.06 -1.82 -23.62
N ASN A 856 -10.89 -2.18 -23.07
CA ASN A 856 -10.57 -1.94 -21.67
C ASN A 856 -10.35 -0.44 -21.38
N SER A 857 -9.76 0.32 -22.32
CA SER A 857 -9.70 1.79 -22.28
C SER A 857 -11.08 2.44 -22.15
N GLN A 858 -12.04 2.02 -22.98
CA GLN A 858 -13.41 2.54 -22.92
C GLN A 858 -14.09 2.20 -21.59
N ARG A 859 -13.97 0.94 -21.14
CA ARG A 859 -14.55 0.49 -19.86
C ARG A 859 -13.96 1.25 -18.67
N PHE A 860 -12.65 1.47 -18.67
CA PHE A 860 -12.01 2.28 -17.65
C PHE A 860 -12.48 3.74 -17.69
N ASP A 861 -12.66 4.31 -18.87
CA ASP A 861 -13.16 5.68 -19.04
C ASP A 861 -14.56 5.86 -18.44
N GLU A 862 -15.44 4.87 -18.57
CA GLU A 862 -16.76 4.86 -17.93
C GLU A 862 -16.66 4.93 -16.40
N VAL A 863 -15.82 4.10 -15.81
CA VAL A 863 -15.62 4.05 -14.35
C VAL A 863 -14.96 5.34 -13.84
N ASN A 864 -13.96 5.85 -14.57
CA ASN A 864 -13.28 7.12 -14.25
C ASN A 864 -14.22 8.32 -14.40
N LYS A 865 -15.13 8.31 -15.39
CA LYS A 865 -16.17 9.34 -15.56
C LYS A 865 -17.22 9.26 -14.45
N ALA A 866 -17.66 8.07 -14.04
CA ALA A 866 -18.56 7.91 -12.90
C ALA A 866 -17.94 8.48 -11.61
N ASN A 867 -16.64 8.27 -11.40
CA ASN A 867 -15.89 8.89 -10.31
C ASN A 867 -15.86 10.43 -10.40
N LEU A 868 -15.60 10.98 -11.59
CA LEU A 868 -15.68 12.43 -11.81
C LEU A 868 -17.08 12.97 -11.46
N GLU A 869 -18.14 12.34 -11.96
CA GLU A 869 -19.52 12.77 -11.71
C GLU A 869 -19.91 12.68 -10.23
N ALA A 870 -19.53 11.60 -9.54
CA ALA A 870 -19.74 11.45 -8.10
C ALA A 870 -19.04 12.57 -7.31
N ASN A 871 -17.79 12.89 -7.66
CA ASN A 871 -17.06 13.99 -7.04
C ASN A 871 -17.76 15.33 -7.30
N LEU A 872 -18.14 15.64 -8.54
CA LEU A 872 -18.84 16.89 -8.86
C LEU A 872 -20.18 17.01 -8.13
N ALA A 873 -20.93 15.91 -8.01
CA ALA A 873 -22.19 15.87 -7.25
C ALA A 873 -21.96 16.13 -5.75
N SER A 874 -20.92 15.54 -5.16
CA SER A 874 -20.54 15.81 -3.77
C SER A 874 -20.16 17.27 -3.55
N VAL A 875 -19.41 17.85 -4.49
CA VAL A 875 -18.92 19.22 -4.40
C VAL A 875 -20.06 20.23 -4.43
N ARG A 876 -21.13 19.99 -5.20
CA ARG A 876 -22.33 20.86 -5.16
C ARG A 876 -22.90 21.00 -3.74
N VAL A 877 -22.81 19.95 -2.93
CA VAL A 877 -23.28 19.94 -1.53
C VAL A 877 -22.20 20.49 -0.60
N SER A 878 -20.96 20.05 -0.74
CA SER A 878 -19.85 20.47 0.14
C SER A 878 -19.51 21.95 -0.01
N ALA A 879 -19.63 22.51 -1.22
CA ALA A 879 -19.34 23.91 -1.52
C ALA A 879 -20.32 24.90 -0.85
N LEU A 880 -21.48 24.45 -0.33
CA LEU A 880 -22.46 25.32 0.34
C LEU A 880 -22.03 25.73 1.75
N MET A 881 -21.17 24.96 2.43
CA MET A 881 -20.84 25.19 3.84
C MET A 881 -20.17 26.56 4.05
N SER A 882 -19.08 26.84 3.34
CA SER A 882 -18.34 28.11 3.50
C SER A 882 -19.21 29.34 3.16
N PRO A 883 -19.90 29.40 2.01
CA PRO A 883 -20.84 30.47 1.67
C PRO A 883 -21.89 30.73 2.74
N VAL A 884 -22.53 29.69 3.26
CA VAL A 884 -23.58 29.86 4.28
C VAL A 884 -22.98 30.46 5.55
N VAL A 885 -21.83 29.96 6.01
CA VAL A 885 -21.20 30.56 7.20
C VAL A 885 -20.75 32.01 6.95
N GLU A 886 -20.21 32.34 5.78
CA GLU A 886 -19.84 33.71 5.43
C GLU A 886 -21.06 34.64 5.37
N MET A 887 -22.19 34.16 4.86
CA MET A 887 -23.46 34.91 4.83
C MET A 887 -23.99 35.14 6.24
N LEU A 888 -24.00 34.11 7.09
CA LEU A 888 -24.39 34.22 8.49
C LEU A 888 -23.48 35.17 9.28
N LEU A 889 -22.17 35.17 8.99
CA LEU A 889 -21.21 36.12 9.57
C LEU A 889 -21.49 37.57 9.13
N ALA A 890 -21.83 37.79 7.85
CA ALA A 890 -22.21 39.11 7.36
C ALA A 890 -23.53 39.61 7.98
N ILE A 891 -24.52 38.71 8.15
CA ILE A 891 -25.78 39.02 8.84
C ILE A 891 -25.51 39.37 10.31
N ALA A 892 -24.69 38.59 11.01
CA ALA A 892 -24.32 38.88 12.39
C ALA A 892 -23.57 40.22 12.51
N THR A 893 -22.66 40.51 11.58
CA THR A 893 -21.94 41.80 11.51
C THR A 893 -22.92 42.96 11.30
N ALA A 894 -23.90 42.78 10.42
CA ALA A 894 -24.93 43.78 10.15
C ALA A 894 -25.83 44.02 11.37
N VAL A 895 -26.23 42.97 12.07
CA VAL A 895 -26.97 43.06 13.34
C VAL A 895 -26.17 43.84 14.39
N ILE A 896 -24.87 43.55 14.50
CA ILE A 896 -23.95 44.27 15.38
C ILE A 896 -23.89 45.76 15.00
N ILE A 897 -23.72 46.09 13.72
CA ILE A 897 -23.64 47.49 13.25
C ILE A 897 -24.98 48.21 13.45
N LEU A 898 -26.11 47.58 13.14
CA LEU A 898 -27.43 48.22 13.21
C LEU A 898 -27.87 48.43 14.64
N TYR A 899 -27.93 47.36 15.43
CA TYR A 899 -28.39 47.43 16.81
C TYR A 899 -27.32 48.07 17.71
N GLY A 900 -26.07 47.64 17.57
CA GLY A 900 -24.95 48.20 18.33
C GLY A 900 -24.66 49.66 17.95
N GLY A 901 -24.64 50.00 16.67
CA GLY A 901 -24.45 51.38 16.21
C GLY A 901 -25.60 52.30 16.59
N SER A 902 -26.86 51.84 16.52
CA SER A 902 -28.00 52.61 17.04
C SER A 902 -27.94 52.77 18.57
N GLY A 903 -27.44 51.76 19.29
CA GLY A 903 -27.18 51.83 20.72
C GLY A 903 -26.10 52.83 21.08
N VAL A 904 -25.02 52.89 20.29
CA VAL A 904 -23.97 53.92 20.40
C VAL A 904 -24.55 55.31 20.16
N LEU A 905 -25.43 55.47 19.15
CA LEU A 905 -26.13 56.74 18.89
C LEU A 905 -27.00 57.22 20.04
N SER A 906 -27.68 56.28 20.73
CA SER A 906 -28.49 56.56 21.92
C SER A 906 -27.68 56.60 23.23
N GLY A 907 -26.37 56.32 23.18
CA GLY A 907 -25.51 56.26 24.37
C GLY A 907 -25.73 55.05 25.28
N THR A 908 -26.47 54.04 24.82
CA THR A 908 -26.73 52.81 25.58
C THR A 908 -25.61 51.78 25.46
N ILE A 909 -24.82 51.84 24.38
CA ILE A 909 -23.70 50.94 24.10
C ILE A 909 -22.44 51.79 23.84
N LEU A 910 -21.29 51.31 24.31
CA LEU A 910 -20.00 51.97 24.09
C LEU A 910 -19.36 51.50 22.77
N VAL A 911 -18.60 52.36 22.09
CA VAL A 911 -17.98 52.05 20.77
C VAL A 911 -16.99 50.90 20.83
N GLY A 912 -16.16 50.87 21.86
CA GLY A 912 -15.23 49.77 22.08
C GLY A 912 -15.94 48.44 22.33
N THR A 913 -17.16 48.48 22.89
CA THR A 913 -18.00 47.28 22.99
C THR A 913 -18.40 46.79 21.60
N LEU A 914 -18.83 47.69 20.72
CA LEU A 914 -19.14 47.36 19.32
C LEU A 914 -17.93 46.72 18.59
N LEU A 915 -16.73 47.30 18.76
CA LEU A 915 -15.49 46.78 18.16
C LEU A 915 -15.11 45.39 18.69
N ALA A 916 -15.24 45.17 20.01
CA ALA A 916 -14.97 43.87 20.60
C ALA A 916 -15.95 42.80 20.07
N PHE A 917 -17.24 43.13 19.90
CA PHE A 917 -18.23 42.23 19.30
C PHE A 917 -17.87 41.83 17.86
N LEU A 918 -17.38 42.78 17.05
CA LEU A 918 -16.91 42.51 15.68
C LEU A 918 -15.69 41.59 15.62
N LEU A 919 -14.84 41.58 16.66
CA LEU A 919 -13.71 40.67 16.76
C LEU A 919 -14.12 39.31 17.36
N TYR A 920 -15.08 39.28 18.28
CA TYR A 920 -15.59 38.06 18.88
C TYR A 920 -16.42 37.22 17.91
N ILE A 921 -17.16 37.85 16.99
CA ILE A 921 -18.02 37.09 16.08
C ILE A 921 -17.22 36.09 15.26
N GLN A 922 -16.04 36.45 14.75
CA GLN A 922 -15.17 35.50 14.03
C GLN A 922 -14.71 34.35 14.93
N ARG A 923 -14.29 34.65 16.17
CA ARG A 923 -13.84 33.66 17.16
C ARG A 923 -14.94 32.71 17.62
N PHE A 924 -16.20 33.09 17.48
CA PHE A 924 -17.34 32.22 17.80
C PHE A 924 -17.57 31.15 16.72
N PHE A 925 -17.40 31.49 15.44
CA PHE A 925 -17.65 30.55 14.34
C PHE A 925 -16.51 29.55 14.10
N ASP A 926 -15.26 29.89 14.44
CA ASP A 926 -14.10 29.02 14.23
C ASP A 926 -14.20 27.67 14.98
N PRO A 927 -14.52 27.62 16.29
CA PRO A 927 -14.72 26.36 17.01
C PRO A 927 -15.75 25.44 16.38
N ILE A 928 -16.87 26.00 15.89
CA ILE A 928 -17.94 25.23 15.28
C ILE A 928 -17.46 24.54 13.98
N ARG A 929 -16.63 25.25 13.18
CA ARG A 929 -16.01 24.68 11.98
C ARG A 929 -15.01 23.59 12.34
N ASN A 930 -14.17 23.83 13.33
CA ASN A 930 -13.12 22.89 13.77
C ASN A 930 -13.73 21.60 14.34
N LEU A 931 -14.71 21.72 15.24
CA LEU A 931 -15.43 20.57 15.82
C LEU A 931 -16.12 19.72 14.75
N THR A 932 -16.62 20.33 13.68
CA THR A 932 -17.23 19.59 12.56
C THR A 932 -16.19 18.74 11.82
N MET A 933 -14.95 19.21 11.68
CA MET A 933 -13.87 18.45 11.05
C MET A 933 -13.36 17.34 11.98
N GLU A 934 -13.15 17.66 13.26
CA GLU A 934 -12.69 16.70 14.29
C GLU A 934 -13.66 15.53 14.49
N TYR A 935 -14.96 15.75 14.30
CA TYR A 935 -15.94 14.66 14.36
C TYR A 935 -15.66 13.53 13.35
N THR A 936 -15.16 13.88 12.15
CA THR A 936 -14.82 12.86 11.15
C THR A 936 -13.54 12.11 11.54
N GLN A 937 -12.57 12.79 12.17
CA GLN A 937 -11.37 12.16 12.70
C GLN A 937 -11.71 11.18 13.82
N LEU A 938 -12.56 11.60 14.77
CA LEU A 938 -13.05 10.75 15.85
C LEU A 938 -13.65 9.44 15.31
N GLN A 939 -14.46 9.49 14.25
CA GLN A 939 -15.05 8.28 13.65
C GLN A 939 -13.98 7.32 13.10
N ARG A 940 -12.96 7.84 12.40
CA ARG A 940 -11.84 7.03 11.90
C ARG A 940 -11.07 6.39 13.04
N THR A 941 -10.75 7.19 14.05
CA THR A 941 -10.03 6.75 15.24
C THR A 941 -10.79 5.67 16.02
N MET A 942 -12.12 5.76 16.12
CA MET A 942 -12.93 4.72 16.78
C MET A 942 -12.86 3.38 16.03
N ALA A 943 -12.90 3.41 14.70
CA ALA A 943 -12.77 2.20 13.89
C ALA A 943 -11.35 1.59 14.01
N SER A 944 -10.31 2.41 13.92
CA SER A 944 -8.91 1.98 14.12
C SER A 944 -8.68 1.46 15.53
N GLY A 945 -9.23 2.14 16.54
CA GLY A 945 -9.21 1.73 17.94
C GLY A 945 -9.84 0.37 18.17
N THR A 946 -10.98 0.11 17.56
CA THR A 946 -11.66 -1.19 17.62
C THR A 946 -10.74 -2.29 17.09
N ARG A 947 -10.20 -2.13 15.87
CA ARG A 947 -9.30 -3.13 15.25
C ARG A 947 -8.01 -3.38 16.04
N ILE A 948 -7.42 -2.34 16.63
CA ILE A 948 -6.21 -2.46 17.46
C ILE A 948 -6.50 -3.16 18.77
N PHE A 949 -7.60 -2.81 19.44
CA PHE A 949 -7.94 -3.45 20.70
C PHE A 949 -8.44 -4.88 20.53
N GLU A 950 -9.16 -5.19 19.44
CA GLU A 950 -9.45 -6.57 19.05
C GLU A 950 -8.18 -7.38 18.83
N LEU A 951 -7.17 -6.80 18.15
CA LEU A 951 -5.87 -7.46 17.98
C LEU A 951 -5.19 -7.70 19.34
N LEU A 952 -5.15 -6.70 20.22
CA LEU A 952 -4.55 -6.82 21.55
C LEU A 952 -5.32 -7.74 22.51
N ASP A 953 -6.60 -8.00 22.22
CA ASP A 953 -7.44 -8.92 22.99
C ASP A 953 -7.29 -10.38 22.53
N VAL A 954 -6.65 -10.62 21.37
CA VAL A 954 -6.29 -11.98 20.96
C VAL A 954 -5.34 -12.55 22.00
N LYS A 955 -5.74 -13.66 22.64
CA LYS A 955 -4.94 -14.28 23.68
C LYS A 955 -3.70 -14.93 23.04
N PRO A 956 -2.47 -14.57 23.47
CA PRO A 956 -1.27 -15.26 23.06
C PRO A 956 -1.26 -16.72 23.53
N GLU A 957 -0.59 -17.61 22.80
CA GLU A 957 -0.27 -18.96 23.30
C GLU A 957 0.96 -18.90 24.22
N THR A 958 0.81 -18.27 25.39
CA THR A 958 1.90 -18.15 26.36
C THR A 958 1.97 -19.36 27.28
N ASP A 959 3.20 -19.75 27.61
CA ASP A 959 3.51 -20.65 28.73
C ASP A 959 3.45 -19.89 30.09
N GLU A 960 3.07 -18.60 30.08
CA GLU A 960 3.03 -17.72 31.26
C GLU A 960 2.05 -18.29 32.31
N GLY A 961 2.60 -18.73 33.44
CA GLY A 961 1.85 -19.33 34.55
C GLY A 961 1.76 -20.86 34.53
N LYS A 962 2.32 -21.54 33.52
CA LYS A 962 2.52 -23.01 33.53
C LYS A 962 3.93 -23.34 34.04
N GLU A 963 4.06 -24.33 34.91
CA GLU A 963 5.36 -24.90 35.26
C GLU A 963 5.92 -25.63 34.03
N THR A 964 6.81 -24.97 33.27
CA THR A 964 7.46 -25.59 32.11
C THR A 964 8.83 -26.14 32.48
N ILE A 965 9.17 -27.30 31.90
CA ILE A 965 10.47 -27.93 32.02
C ILE A 965 11.47 -27.24 31.07
N THR A 966 12.56 -26.72 31.62
CA THR A 966 13.71 -26.32 30.81
C THR A 966 14.55 -27.55 30.52
N VAL A 967 14.46 -28.08 29.30
CA VAL A 967 15.19 -29.29 28.89
C VAL A 967 16.70 -29.01 28.85
N PRO A 968 17.56 -29.94 29.30
CA PRO A 968 18.99 -29.89 29.02
C PRO A 968 19.28 -30.02 27.51
N ALA A 969 20.57 -30.08 27.13
CA ALA A 969 20.97 -30.31 25.75
C ALA A 969 20.33 -31.61 25.21
N LEU A 970 19.53 -31.47 24.15
CA LEU A 970 18.81 -32.57 23.52
C LEU A 970 19.79 -33.51 22.82
N LYS A 971 19.53 -34.81 22.94
CA LYS A 971 20.13 -35.86 22.11
C LYS A 971 19.40 -35.99 20.78
N GLY A 972 18.11 -35.63 20.75
CA GLY A 972 17.30 -35.58 19.54
C GLY A 972 16.47 -36.83 19.27
N ASP A 973 16.08 -37.61 20.28
CA ASP A 973 15.10 -38.70 20.13
C ASP A 973 13.67 -38.11 20.08
N ILE A 974 12.90 -38.42 19.03
CA ILE A 974 11.52 -37.91 18.87
C ILE A 974 10.53 -39.07 18.74
N LYS A 975 9.43 -39.04 19.51
CA LYS A 975 8.37 -40.06 19.48
C LYS A 975 6.99 -39.43 19.34
N PHE A 976 6.21 -39.92 18.39
CA PHE A 976 4.78 -39.66 18.25
C PHE A 976 4.03 -40.84 18.86
N GLU A 977 3.15 -40.57 19.82
CA GLU A 977 2.31 -41.57 20.49
C GLU A 977 0.83 -41.19 20.29
N GLY A 978 0.18 -41.90 19.35
CA GLY A 978 -1.23 -41.74 18.98
C GLY A 978 -1.64 -40.32 18.58
N VAL A 979 -0.82 -39.67 17.76
CA VAL A 979 -0.96 -38.23 17.47
C VAL A 979 -2.06 -37.98 16.45
N SER A 980 -3.07 -37.23 16.87
CA SER A 980 -4.13 -36.69 16.02
C SER A 980 -4.05 -35.17 15.99
N PHE A 981 -4.29 -34.56 14.83
CA PHE A 981 -4.19 -33.12 14.69
C PHE A 981 -5.16 -32.52 13.66
N SER A 982 -5.76 -31.39 14.03
CA SER A 982 -6.68 -30.64 13.19
C SER A 982 -6.33 -29.15 13.23
N TYR A 983 -6.11 -28.50 12.07
CA TYR A 983 -5.97 -27.03 12.02
C TYR A 983 -7.29 -26.32 12.35
N LEU A 984 -8.39 -26.92 11.89
CA LEU A 984 -9.77 -26.52 12.12
C LEU A 984 -10.47 -27.60 12.95
N PRO A 985 -11.41 -27.26 13.85
CA PRO A 985 -12.05 -28.24 14.73
C PRO A 985 -12.67 -29.44 14.01
N ASP A 986 -13.16 -29.22 12.79
CA ASP A 986 -13.95 -30.20 12.04
C ASP A 986 -13.18 -30.92 10.93
N ILE A 987 -11.90 -30.59 10.71
CA ILE A 987 -11.07 -31.19 9.65
C ILE A 987 -9.78 -31.70 10.26
N GLU A 988 -9.78 -32.99 10.59
CA GLU A 988 -8.59 -33.71 11.04
C GLU A 988 -7.64 -33.97 9.85
N VAL A 989 -6.36 -33.64 10.05
CA VAL A 989 -5.29 -33.72 9.04
C VAL A 989 -4.33 -34.86 9.33
N LEU A 990 -4.16 -35.22 10.59
CA LEU A 990 -3.37 -36.38 11.01
C LEU A 990 -4.24 -37.27 11.90
N HIS A 991 -4.22 -38.58 11.65
CA HIS A 991 -5.05 -39.56 12.36
C HIS A 991 -4.15 -40.61 13.03
N ASP A 992 -4.13 -40.63 14.37
CA ASP A 992 -3.48 -41.65 15.20
C ASP A 992 -2.03 -42.02 14.77
N ILE A 993 -1.21 -41.00 14.52
CA ILE A 993 0.17 -41.15 14.05
C ILE A 993 1.05 -41.70 15.19
N ASN A 994 1.69 -42.85 14.93
CA ASN A 994 2.68 -43.46 15.80
C ASN A 994 4.00 -43.59 15.03
N LEU A 995 5.05 -42.89 15.49
CA LEU A 995 6.34 -42.82 14.80
C LEU A 995 7.48 -42.62 15.81
N HIS A 996 8.58 -43.36 15.66
CA HIS A 996 9.81 -43.16 16.44
C HIS A 996 10.96 -42.75 15.52
N ILE A 997 11.59 -41.62 15.83
CA ILE A 997 12.77 -41.06 15.15
C ILE A 997 13.93 -41.10 16.14
N PRO A 998 14.87 -42.06 15.99
CA PRO A 998 16.00 -42.18 16.91
C PRO A 998 16.99 -41.01 16.80
N ALA A 999 17.68 -40.73 17.90
CA ALA A 999 18.74 -39.71 17.93
C ALA A 999 19.82 -39.95 16.86
N GLY A 1000 20.17 -38.91 16.09
CA GLY A 1000 21.21 -38.94 15.06
C GLY A 1000 20.82 -39.61 13.74
N LYS A 1001 19.55 -40.02 13.59
CA LYS A 1001 19.03 -40.66 12.37
C LYS A 1001 18.29 -39.68 11.46
N THR A 1002 18.30 -39.97 10.15
CA THR A 1002 17.59 -39.20 9.13
C THR A 1002 16.30 -39.91 8.72
N VAL A 1003 15.16 -39.25 8.87
CA VAL A 1003 13.84 -39.75 8.47
C VAL A 1003 13.27 -38.89 7.35
N ALA A 1004 12.87 -39.52 6.25
CA ALA A 1004 12.22 -38.86 5.12
C ALA A 1004 10.69 -39.05 5.17
N LEU A 1005 9.92 -37.97 4.99
CA LEU A 1005 8.47 -37.97 4.87
C LEU A 1005 8.07 -37.84 3.39
N VAL A 1006 7.32 -38.81 2.87
CA VAL A 1006 6.89 -38.91 1.46
C VAL A 1006 5.38 -39.12 1.38
N GLY A 1007 4.72 -38.65 0.33
CA GLY A 1007 3.27 -38.81 0.14
C GLY A 1007 2.67 -37.75 -0.80
N PRO A 1008 1.41 -37.88 -1.24
CA PRO A 1008 0.75 -36.88 -2.08
C PRO A 1008 0.61 -35.52 -1.38
N THR A 1009 0.33 -34.46 -2.16
CA THR A 1009 0.05 -33.13 -1.63
C THR A 1009 -1.19 -33.19 -0.73
N GLY A 1010 -1.11 -32.64 0.48
CA GLY A 1010 -2.20 -32.71 1.46
C GLY A 1010 -2.12 -33.88 2.45
N ALA A 1011 -1.23 -34.85 2.26
CA ALA A 1011 -1.11 -36.03 3.15
C ALA A 1011 -0.63 -35.76 4.59
N GLY A 1012 -0.36 -34.50 4.98
CA GLY A 1012 0.05 -34.14 6.35
C GLY A 1012 1.56 -34.04 6.63
N LYS A 1013 2.43 -34.13 5.60
CA LYS A 1013 3.91 -34.04 5.75
C LYS A 1013 4.38 -32.79 6.49
N THR A 1014 4.01 -31.61 5.99
CA THR A 1014 4.35 -30.30 6.58
C THR A 1014 3.77 -30.14 7.98
N THR A 1015 2.60 -30.74 8.22
CA THR A 1015 1.95 -30.75 9.55
C THR A 1015 2.81 -31.48 10.58
N MET A 1016 3.40 -32.63 10.25
CA MET A 1016 4.30 -33.33 11.16
C MET A 1016 5.52 -32.48 11.52
N VAL A 1017 6.17 -31.82 10.55
CA VAL A 1017 7.31 -30.92 10.81
C VAL A 1017 6.91 -29.74 11.70
N ASN A 1018 5.75 -29.13 11.44
CA ASN A 1018 5.23 -28.04 12.24
C ASN A 1018 4.94 -28.45 13.70
N LEU A 1019 4.47 -29.69 13.91
CA LEU A 1019 4.24 -30.24 15.26
C LEU A 1019 5.56 -30.54 15.98
N ILE A 1020 6.58 -31.07 15.28
CA ILE A 1020 7.91 -31.25 15.86
C ILE A 1020 8.52 -29.90 16.24
N ALA A 1021 8.41 -28.89 15.38
CA ALA A 1021 8.85 -27.52 15.71
C ALA A 1021 8.02 -26.85 16.83
N ARG A 1022 6.97 -27.54 17.31
CA ARG A 1022 5.97 -27.08 18.26
C ARG A 1022 5.38 -25.73 17.85
N PHE A 1023 5.13 -25.54 16.56
CA PHE A 1023 4.38 -24.40 16.04
C PHE A 1023 2.88 -24.51 16.34
N TYR A 1024 2.44 -25.75 16.52
CA TYR A 1024 1.10 -26.14 16.93
C TYR A 1024 1.22 -27.18 18.05
N ASP A 1025 0.26 -27.19 18.97
CA ASP A 1025 0.08 -28.30 19.91
C ASP A 1025 -0.84 -29.36 19.29
N VAL A 1026 -0.63 -30.63 19.64
CA VAL A 1026 -1.44 -31.76 19.13
C VAL A 1026 -2.88 -31.72 19.63
N SER A 1027 -3.84 -32.15 18.81
CA SER A 1027 -5.26 -32.23 19.17
C SER A 1027 -5.57 -33.48 20.00
N GLY A 1028 -4.88 -34.58 19.72
CA GLY A 1028 -4.93 -35.85 20.46
C GLY A 1028 -3.54 -36.50 20.50
N GLY A 1029 -3.32 -37.38 21.49
CA GLY A 1029 -2.01 -38.03 21.70
C GLY A 1029 -0.96 -37.12 22.33
N ARG A 1030 0.32 -37.46 22.11
CA ARG A 1030 1.48 -36.66 22.55
C ARG A 1030 2.71 -36.87 21.68
N ILE A 1031 3.57 -35.85 21.63
CA ILE A 1031 4.89 -35.92 21.01
C ILE A 1031 5.93 -35.77 22.12
N LEU A 1032 6.88 -36.69 22.20
CA LEU A 1032 7.96 -36.68 23.17
C LEU A 1032 9.28 -36.31 22.48
N ALA A 1033 10.06 -35.43 23.09
CA ALA A 1033 11.46 -35.17 22.75
C ALA A 1033 12.36 -35.59 23.91
N ASP A 1034 13.26 -36.55 23.69
CA ASP A 1034 14.09 -37.20 24.71
C ASP A 1034 13.30 -37.67 25.96
N GLY A 1035 12.05 -38.10 25.75
CA GLY A 1035 11.14 -38.57 26.80
C GLY A 1035 10.28 -37.50 27.47
N TYR A 1036 10.45 -36.22 27.13
CA TYR A 1036 9.64 -35.12 27.64
C TYR A 1036 8.52 -34.77 26.66
N ASP A 1037 7.28 -34.63 27.14
CA ASP A 1037 6.16 -34.16 26.30
C ASP A 1037 6.44 -32.73 25.85
N LEU A 1038 6.35 -32.48 24.53
CA LEU A 1038 6.59 -31.17 23.96
C LEU A 1038 5.74 -30.09 24.62
N ARG A 1039 4.52 -30.39 25.09
CA ARG A 1039 3.61 -29.43 25.73
C ARG A 1039 4.10 -28.91 27.08
N ASP A 1040 4.91 -29.70 27.78
CA ASP A 1040 5.41 -29.39 29.12
C ASP A 1040 6.77 -28.68 29.09
N ILE A 1041 7.44 -28.67 27.94
CA ILE A 1041 8.74 -28.04 27.74
C ILE A 1041 8.61 -26.52 27.60
N ASN A 1042 9.64 -25.73 27.91
CA ASN A 1042 9.69 -24.31 27.54
C ASN A 1042 9.90 -24.14 26.01
N LYS A 1043 8.98 -23.47 25.31
CA LYS A 1043 9.04 -23.31 23.84
C LYS A 1043 10.34 -22.68 23.33
N VAL A 1044 10.81 -21.62 23.99
CA VAL A 1044 12.01 -20.86 23.59
C VAL A 1044 13.26 -21.72 23.74
N ALA A 1045 13.39 -22.44 24.87
CA ALA A 1045 14.53 -23.32 25.13
C ALA A 1045 14.57 -24.53 24.18
N TYR A 1046 13.41 -25.07 23.81
CA TYR A 1046 13.31 -26.17 22.85
C TYR A 1046 13.68 -25.73 21.43
N ARG A 1047 13.05 -24.67 20.92
CA ARG A 1047 13.30 -24.17 19.56
C ARG A 1047 14.73 -23.67 19.36
N GLY A 1048 15.36 -23.13 20.40
CA GLY A 1048 16.78 -22.77 20.37
C GLY A 1048 17.75 -23.94 20.09
N GLN A 1049 17.27 -25.18 20.17
CA GLN A 1049 18.03 -26.40 19.85
C GLN A 1049 17.59 -27.06 18.52
N LEU A 1050 16.68 -26.41 17.77
CA LEU A 1050 16.20 -26.85 16.46
C LEU A 1050 16.83 -26.03 15.34
N GLY A 1051 17.05 -26.66 14.19
CA GLY A 1051 17.40 -25.99 12.95
C GLY A 1051 16.28 -26.20 11.93
N LEU A 1052 15.58 -25.14 11.55
CA LEU A 1052 14.56 -25.22 10.50
C LEU A 1052 15.09 -24.60 9.21
N VAL A 1053 14.97 -25.34 8.11
CA VAL A 1053 15.19 -24.83 6.77
C VAL A 1053 13.89 -24.96 5.98
N LEU A 1054 13.38 -23.82 5.54
CA LEU A 1054 12.14 -23.71 4.79
C LEU A 1054 12.37 -23.96 3.30
N GLN A 1055 11.29 -24.29 2.59
CA GLN A 1055 11.24 -24.44 1.13
C GLN A 1055 11.70 -23.17 0.42
N ASP A 1056 11.20 -22.03 0.88
CA ASP A 1056 11.60 -20.70 0.44
C ASP A 1056 12.49 -20.05 1.52
N PRO A 1057 13.81 -19.94 1.32
CA PRO A 1057 14.70 -19.31 2.28
C PRO A 1057 14.34 -17.86 2.51
N PHE A 1058 14.03 -17.53 3.77
CA PHE A 1058 13.80 -16.16 4.16
C PHE A 1058 15.10 -15.52 4.68
N LEU A 1059 15.56 -14.49 3.97
CA LEU A 1059 16.69 -13.65 4.35
C LEU A 1059 16.18 -12.24 4.69
N PHE A 1060 16.67 -11.69 5.79
CA PHE A 1060 16.39 -10.32 6.22
C PHE A 1060 17.18 -9.33 5.35
N SER A 1061 16.69 -8.10 5.16
CA SER A 1061 17.43 -7.03 4.48
C SER A 1061 18.54 -6.51 5.39
N ASP A 1062 19.61 -7.27 5.46
CA ASP A 1062 20.82 -7.02 6.23
C ASP A 1062 22.01 -7.61 5.47
N THR A 1063 23.22 -7.46 6.00
CA THR A 1063 24.39 -8.07 5.38
C THR A 1063 24.28 -9.60 5.35
N VAL A 1064 25.01 -10.23 4.41
CA VAL A 1064 25.17 -11.70 4.38
C VAL A 1064 25.61 -12.22 5.75
N LYS A 1065 26.55 -11.50 6.37
CA LYS A 1065 27.07 -11.77 7.71
C LYS A 1065 25.99 -11.79 8.79
N GLU A 1066 25.18 -10.74 8.91
CA GLU A 1066 24.10 -10.70 9.92
C GLU A 1066 23.04 -11.77 9.66
N ASN A 1067 22.76 -12.07 8.39
CA ASN A 1067 21.84 -13.14 8.04
C ASN A 1067 22.33 -14.52 8.50
N ILE A 1068 23.63 -14.81 8.45
CA ILE A 1068 24.18 -16.06 9.01
C ILE A 1068 24.20 -15.98 10.54
N ARG A 1069 24.67 -14.87 11.11
CA ARG A 1069 24.73 -14.62 12.57
C ARG A 1069 23.37 -14.74 13.26
N TYR A 1070 22.26 -14.54 12.54
CA TYR A 1070 20.91 -14.72 13.07
C TYR A 1070 20.70 -16.09 13.77
N GLY A 1071 21.40 -17.14 13.31
CA GLY A 1071 21.40 -18.45 13.95
C GLY A 1071 21.92 -18.40 15.39
N ARG A 1072 23.02 -17.67 15.64
CA ARG A 1072 23.59 -17.42 16.97
C ARG A 1072 24.17 -16.00 17.06
N LEU A 1073 23.45 -15.11 17.74
CA LEU A 1073 23.77 -13.67 17.80
C LEU A 1073 25.16 -13.34 18.38
N GLU A 1074 25.67 -14.20 19.27
CA GLU A 1074 26.98 -14.03 19.91
C GLU A 1074 28.14 -14.64 19.10
N ALA A 1075 27.88 -15.13 17.88
CA ALA A 1075 28.90 -15.79 17.06
C ALA A 1075 29.93 -14.80 16.49
N THR A 1076 31.20 -15.19 16.53
CA THR A 1076 32.30 -14.39 15.97
C THR A 1076 32.35 -14.46 14.44
N ASP A 1077 33.08 -13.55 13.81
CA ASP A 1077 33.23 -13.49 12.36
C ASP A 1077 33.91 -14.75 11.79
N GLU A 1078 34.81 -15.36 12.57
CA GLU A 1078 35.47 -16.63 12.23
C GLU A 1078 34.46 -17.77 12.22
N GLU A 1079 33.56 -17.84 13.19
CA GLU A 1079 32.52 -18.87 13.27
C GLU A 1079 31.52 -18.75 12.12
N ILE A 1080 31.15 -17.52 11.74
CA ILE A 1080 30.31 -17.24 10.57
C ILE A 1080 30.99 -17.72 9.29
N THR A 1081 32.29 -17.42 9.14
CA THR A 1081 33.06 -17.83 7.97
C THR A 1081 33.22 -19.35 7.91
N ALA A 1082 33.42 -20.01 9.04
CA ALA A 1082 33.50 -21.46 9.13
C ALA A 1082 32.18 -22.13 8.73
N ALA A 1083 31.04 -21.60 9.21
CA ALA A 1083 29.72 -22.10 8.84
C ALA A 1083 29.43 -21.96 7.34
N ALA A 1084 29.80 -20.82 6.74
CA ALA A 1084 29.65 -20.60 5.30
C ALA A 1084 30.56 -21.51 4.45
N LYS A 1085 31.78 -21.80 4.91
CA LYS A 1085 32.68 -22.76 4.24
C LYS A 1085 32.14 -24.19 4.30
N ALA A 1086 31.58 -24.58 5.45
CA ALA A 1086 31.04 -25.93 5.65
C ALA A 1086 29.91 -26.29 4.67
N VAL A 1087 29.13 -25.32 4.21
CA VAL A 1087 28.04 -25.54 3.24
C VAL A 1087 28.41 -25.18 1.81
N GLY A 1088 29.65 -24.76 1.53
CA GLY A 1088 30.05 -24.31 0.19
C GLY A 1088 29.54 -22.92 -0.22
N ALA A 1089 29.08 -22.10 0.73
CA ALA A 1089 28.61 -20.74 0.45
C ALA A 1089 29.76 -19.73 0.28
N HIS A 1090 30.91 -19.99 0.89
CA HIS A 1090 32.03 -19.04 0.98
C HIS A 1090 32.49 -18.49 -0.39
N ASP A 1091 32.61 -19.36 -1.39
CA ASP A 1091 33.20 -19.01 -2.69
C ASP A 1091 32.34 -18.03 -3.48
N PHE A 1092 31.01 -18.11 -3.36
CA PHE A 1092 30.14 -17.13 -4.00
C PHE A 1092 30.04 -15.85 -3.17
N ILE A 1093 30.09 -15.94 -1.83
CA ILE A 1093 30.03 -14.76 -0.96
C ILE A 1093 31.22 -13.84 -1.24
N ILE A 1094 32.44 -14.37 -1.37
CA ILE A 1094 33.63 -13.56 -1.68
C ILE A 1094 33.54 -12.89 -3.06
N LYS A 1095 32.83 -13.49 -4.01
CA LYS A 1095 32.63 -12.92 -5.36
C LYS A 1095 31.63 -11.76 -5.39
N LEU A 1096 30.87 -11.55 -4.31
CA LEU A 1096 30.00 -10.37 -4.18
C LEU A 1096 30.85 -9.12 -3.98
N GLU A 1097 30.35 -7.97 -4.45
CA GLU A 1097 31.06 -6.68 -4.46
C GLU A 1097 31.67 -6.31 -3.09
N ASN A 1098 30.99 -6.64 -1.98
CA ASN A 1098 31.43 -6.36 -0.62
C ASN A 1098 31.60 -7.62 0.25
N GLY A 1099 31.76 -8.80 -0.34
CA GLY A 1099 31.95 -10.03 0.41
C GLY A 1099 30.81 -10.32 1.41
N TYR A 1100 31.17 -10.60 2.67
CA TYR A 1100 30.21 -10.82 3.77
C TYR A 1100 29.43 -9.58 4.21
N ASP A 1101 29.95 -8.38 3.93
CA ASP A 1101 29.29 -7.10 4.23
C ASP A 1101 28.33 -6.67 3.11
N THR A 1102 28.15 -7.51 2.09
CA THR A 1102 27.17 -7.28 1.03
C THR A 1102 25.77 -7.20 1.62
N MET A 1103 25.11 -6.06 1.42
CA MET A 1103 23.72 -5.84 1.84
C MET A 1103 22.77 -6.67 0.97
N LEU A 1104 21.94 -7.49 1.60
CA LEU A 1104 20.90 -8.24 0.92
C LEU A 1104 19.65 -7.37 0.74
N GLN A 1105 19.04 -7.47 -0.43
CA GLN A 1105 17.74 -6.84 -0.68
C GLN A 1105 16.61 -7.66 -0.03
N GLU A 1106 15.38 -7.15 -0.09
CA GLU A 1106 14.21 -7.82 0.50
C GLU A 1106 14.15 -9.30 0.07
N ARG A 1107 14.13 -10.23 1.03
CA ARG A 1107 14.15 -11.69 0.80
C ARG A 1107 15.35 -12.20 -0.02
N GLY A 1108 16.43 -11.44 -0.09
CA GLY A 1108 17.62 -11.76 -0.87
C GLY A 1108 17.38 -11.79 -2.39
N GLN A 1109 16.52 -10.91 -2.93
CA GLN A 1109 16.21 -10.84 -4.37
C GLN A 1109 17.45 -10.69 -5.28
N ASN A 1110 18.57 -10.19 -4.76
CA ASN A 1110 19.84 -10.08 -5.47
C ASN A 1110 20.65 -11.40 -5.50
N LEU A 1111 20.13 -12.50 -4.96
CA LEU A 1111 20.76 -13.82 -4.94
C LEU A 1111 19.89 -14.87 -5.64
N SER A 1112 20.53 -15.85 -6.28
CA SER A 1112 19.83 -17.01 -6.85
C SER A 1112 19.16 -17.83 -5.73
N MET A 1113 18.13 -18.62 -6.07
CA MET A 1113 17.46 -19.49 -5.09
C MET A 1113 18.45 -20.42 -4.38
N GLY A 1114 19.36 -21.06 -5.13
CA GLY A 1114 20.39 -21.93 -4.55
C GLY A 1114 21.34 -21.19 -3.59
N GLN A 1115 21.77 -19.96 -3.94
CA GLN A 1115 22.59 -19.14 -3.04
C GLN A 1115 21.85 -18.79 -1.74
N ARG A 1116 20.55 -18.46 -1.83
CA ARG A 1116 19.73 -18.18 -0.66
C ARG A 1116 19.58 -19.40 0.24
N GLN A 1117 19.41 -20.59 -0.35
CA GLN A 1117 19.34 -21.85 0.38
C GLN A 1117 20.65 -22.13 1.14
N LEU A 1118 21.80 -21.95 0.48
CA LEU A 1118 23.12 -22.10 1.09
C LEU A 1118 23.32 -21.18 2.30
N LEU A 1119 22.87 -19.92 2.23
CA LEU A 1119 22.91 -19.01 3.38
C LEU A 1119 22.00 -19.48 4.52
N SER A 1120 20.83 -20.03 4.21
CA SER A 1120 19.95 -20.63 5.23
C SER A 1120 20.58 -21.87 5.87
N PHE A 1121 21.31 -22.69 5.10
CA PHE A 1121 22.07 -23.81 5.66
C PHE A 1121 23.20 -23.33 6.56
N ALA A 1122 23.97 -22.31 6.14
CA ALA A 1122 25.02 -21.72 6.99
C ALA A 1122 24.44 -21.20 8.32
N ARG A 1123 23.28 -20.52 8.27
CA ARG A 1123 22.54 -20.07 9.46
C ARG A 1123 22.14 -21.24 10.37
N ALA A 1124 21.58 -22.30 9.79
CA ALA A 1124 21.15 -23.49 10.53
C ALA A 1124 22.35 -24.22 11.17
N ILE A 1125 23.48 -24.37 10.46
CA ILE A 1125 24.70 -24.97 11.02
C ILE A 1125 25.26 -24.12 12.17
N LEU A 1126 25.29 -22.79 12.02
CA LEU A 1126 25.83 -21.89 13.04
C LEU A 1126 25.03 -21.94 14.37
N ALA A 1127 23.72 -22.19 14.28
CA ALA A 1127 22.86 -22.39 15.45
C ALA A 1127 23.21 -23.67 16.24
N ASN A 1128 23.96 -24.60 15.62
CA ASN A 1128 24.35 -25.90 16.18
C ASN A 1128 23.18 -26.70 16.80
N PRO A 1129 22.14 -27.01 16.01
CA PRO A 1129 20.95 -27.69 16.50
C PRO A 1129 21.16 -29.19 16.73
N ALA A 1130 20.39 -29.75 17.68
CA ALA A 1130 20.32 -31.19 17.91
C ALA A 1130 19.38 -31.89 16.91
N ILE A 1131 18.33 -31.19 16.48
CA ILE A 1131 17.34 -31.68 15.52
C ILE A 1131 17.26 -30.70 14.34
N ILE A 1132 17.34 -31.22 13.12
CA ILE A 1132 17.15 -30.45 11.89
C ILE A 1132 15.83 -30.83 11.23
N LEU A 1133 15.12 -29.83 10.74
CA LEU A 1133 13.87 -29.95 10.00
C LEU A 1133 14.09 -29.33 8.62
N LEU A 1134 14.02 -30.14 7.57
CA LEU A 1134 14.13 -29.70 6.18
C LEU A 1134 12.76 -29.81 5.51
N ASP A 1135 12.18 -28.68 5.14
CA ASP A 1135 10.89 -28.61 4.44
C ASP A 1135 11.17 -28.31 2.95
N GLU A 1136 11.18 -29.33 2.09
CA GLU A 1136 11.31 -29.19 0.63
C GLU A 1136 12.50 -28.33 0.13
N ALA A 1137 13.65 -28.41 0.82
CA ALA A 1137 14.80 -27.52 0.61
C ALA A 1137 15.45 -27.53 -0.80
N THR A 1138 15.02 -28.41 -1.71
CA THR A 1138 15.56 -28.56 -3.08
C THR A 1138 14.50 -28.40 -4.19
N ALA A 1139 13.24 -28.13 -3.84
CA ALA A 1139 12.12 -28.21 -4.80
C ALA A 1139 12.19 -27.18 -5.96
N SER A 1140 12.84 -26.04 -5.76
CA SER A 1140 12.80 -24.87 -6.67
C SER A 1140 14.14 -24.56 -7.37
N VAL A 1141 15.07 -25.51 -7.39
CA VAL A 1141 16.44 -25.30 -7.88
C VAL A 1141 16.71 -26.11 -9.15
N ASP A 1142 17.45 -25.52 -10.10
CA ASP A 1142 17.88 -26.18 -11.33
C ASP A 1142 18.87 -27.33 -11.04
N SER A 1143 18.91 -28.34 -11.92
CA SER A 1143 19.71 -29.56 -11.72
C SER A 1143 21.22 -29.31 -11.54
N TYR A 1144 21.76 -28.20 -12.04
CA TYR A 1144 23.18 -27.87 -11.86
C TYR A 1144 23.46 -27.27 -10.47
N SER A 1145 22.63 -26.30 -10.05
CA SER A 1145 22.70 -25.71 -8.71
C SER A 1145 22.38 -26.73 -7.60
N GLU A 1146 21.61 -27.77 -7.91
CA GLU A 1146 21.23 -28.85 -7.00
C GLU A 1146 22.42 -29.68 -6.49
N HIS A 1147 23.42 -29.97 -7.32
CA HIS A 1147 24.60 -30.74 -6.90
C HIS A 1147 25.38 -30.03 -5.77
N LEU A 1148 25.56 -28.71 -5.88
CA LEU A 1148 26.19 -27.89 -4.84
C LEU A 1148 25.37 -27.87 -3.54
N LEU A 1149 24.05 -27.88 -3.64
CA LEU A 1149 23.15 -27.93 -2.49
C LEU A 1149 23.18 -29.28 -1.79
N GLN A 1150 23.27 -30.39 -2.52
CA GLN A 1150 23.34 -31.73 -1.93
C GLN A 1150 24.56 -31.89 -1.02
N GLU A 1151 25.73 -31.38 -1.42
CA GLU A 1151 26.92 -31.45 -0.56
C GLU A 1151 26.74 -30.61 0.71
N GLY A 1152 26.13 -29.42 0.58
CA GLY A 1152 25.75 -28.60 1.72
C GLY A 1152 24.75 -29.30 2.66
N ILE A 1153 23.78 -30.03 2.11
CA ILE A 1153 22.83 -30.84 2.88
C ILE A 1153 23.56 -31.95 3.63
N ARG A 1154 24.45 -32.72 3.00
CA ARG A 1154 25.21 -33.79 3.69
C ARG A 1154 25.96 -33.27 4.91
N GLN A 1155 26.60 -32.10 4.80
CA GLN A 1155 27.30 -31.47 5.92
C GLN A 1155 26.34 -30.99 7.02
N LEU A 1156 25.14 -30.52 6.64
CA LEU A 1156 24.08 -30.16 7.57
C LEU A 1156 23.53 -31.38 8.33
N LEU A 1157 23.32 -32.52 7.65
CA LEU A 1157 22.77 -33.76 8.24
C LEU A 1157 23.73 -34.49 9.19
N LYS A 1158 25.04 -34.32 9.02
CA LYS A 1158 26.06 -35.13 9.70
C LYS A 1158 25.96 -35.05 11.23
N GLY A 1159 25.66 -36.19 11.87
CA GLY A 1159 25.68 -36.37 13.32
C GLY A 1159 24.49 -35.74 14.07
N ARG A 1160 23.38 -35.44 13.39
CA ARG A 1160 22.20 -34.77 13.94
C ARG A 1160 20.93 -35.54 13.58
N THR A 1161 19.93 -35.54 14.45
CA THR A 1161 18.61 -36.08 14.09
C THR A 1161 18.01 -35.19 13.01
N THR A 1162 17.56 -35.77 11.90
CA THR A 1162 16.96 -34.98 10.82
C THR A 1162 15.63 -35.53 10.35
N VAL A 1163 14.68 -34.63 10.12
CA VAL A 1163 13.41 -34.93 9.43
C VAL A 1163 13.38 -34.13 8.13
N ILE A 1164 13.18 -34.83 7.01
CA ILE A 1164 13.19 -34.25 5.67
C ILE A 1164 11.83 -34.49 5.01
N ILE A 1165 11.17 -33.42 4.58
CA ILE A 1165 10.04 -33.51 3.65
C ILE A 1165 10.63 -33.47 2.25
N ALA A 1166 10.48 -34.56 1.52
CA ALA A 1166 11.10 -34.70 0.22
C ALA A 1166 10.05 -34.75 -0.88
N HIS A 1167 10.23 -33.88 -1.88
CA HIS A 1167 9.53 -33.95 -3.16
C HIS A 1167 10.43 -34.51 -4.28
N ARG A 1168 11.72 -34.73 -3.97
CA ARG A 1168 12.71 -35.32 -4.87
C ARG A 1168 13.26 -36.60 -4.27
N LEU A 1169 13.25 -37.67 -5.06
CA LEU A 1169 13.58 -39.02 -4.61
C LEU A 1169 15.07 -39.20 -4.28
N SER A 1170 15.98 -38.43 -4.90
CA SER A 1170 17.41 -38.40 -4.55
C SER A 1170 17.68 -38.11 -3.08
N THR A 1171 16.88 -37.22 -2.47
CA THR A 1171 17.03 -36.83 -1.06
C THR A 1171 16.41 -37.85 -0.09
N VAL A 1172 15.57 -38.75 -0.61
CA VAL A 1172 14.89 -39.82 0.14
C VAL A 1172 15.74 -41.08 0.20
N ARG A 1173 16.52 -41.37 -0.85
CA ARG A 1173 17.33 -42.59 -0.99
C ARG A 1173 18.33 -42.77 0.16
N ASP A 1174 18.99 -41.68 0.56
CA ASP A 1174 20.01 -41.67 1.61
C ASP A 1174 19.44 -41.64 3.04
N ALA A 1175 18.11 -41.64 3.21
CA ALA A 1175 17.49 -41.61 4.53
C ALA A 1175 17.61 -42.96 5.25
N ASP A 1176 17.84 -42.94 6.57
CA ASP A 1176 17.88 -44.16 7.38
C ASP A 1176 16.51 -44.86 7.43
N SER A 1177 15.42 -44.10 7.31
CA SER A 1177 14.04 -44.58 7.25
C SER A 1177 13.16 -43.61 6.47
N ILE A 1178 12.24 -44.16 5.67
CA ILE A 1178 11.26 -43.42 4.88
C ILE A 1178 9.88 -43.73 5.47
N VAL A 1179 9.08 -42.69 5.66
CA VAL A 1179 7.70 -42.74 6.16
C VAL A 1179 6.78 -42.23 5.06
N VAL A 1180 5.86 -43.08 4.62
CA VAL A 1180 4.91 -42.75 3.56
C VAL A 1180 3.58 -42.41 4.20
N LEU A 1181 3.11 -41.19 3.94
CA LEU A 1181 1.87 -40.63 4.42
C LEU A 1181 0.83 -40.64 3.31
N ASP A 1182 -0.38 -41.08 3.64
CA ASP A 1182 -1.56 -40.97 2.78
C ASP A 1182 -2.78 -40.64 3.64
N ASP A 1183 -3.56 -39.65 3.22
CA ASP A 1183 -4.74 -39.15 3.94
C ASP A 1183 -4.53 -39.03 5.47
N GLY A 1184 -3.41 -38.41 5.88
CA GLY A 1184 -3.09 -38.18 7.29
C GLY A 1184 -2.70 -39.41 8.10
N ARG A 1185 -2.39 -40.55 7.47
CA ARG A 1185 -1.96 -41.80 8.13
C ARG A 1185 -0.64 -42.30 7.57
N ILE A 1186 0.14 -43.00 8.40
CA ILE A 1186 1.34 -43.71 7.93
C ILE A 1186 0.90 -45.04 7.31
N VAL A 1187 1.09 -45.18 5.99
CA VAL A 1187 0.73 -46.38 5.24
C VAL A 1187 1.91 -47.33 5.04
N GLU A 1188 3.12 -46.80 4.93
CA GLU A 1188 4.34 -47.59 4.77
C GLU A 1188 5.51 -46.96 5.53
N GLN A 1189 6.40 -47.82 6.02
CA GLN A 1189 7.67 -47.41 6.64
C GLN A 1189 8.76 -48.45 6.33
N GLY A 1190 9.96 -47.98 6.04
CA GLY A 1190 11.11 -48.85 5.75
C GLY A 1190 12.27 -48.10 5.12
N ARG A 1191 13.32 -48.83 4.72
CA ARG A 1191 14.38 -48.27 3.86
C ARG A 1191 13.93 -48.23 2.40
N HIS A 1192 14.66 -47.46 1.58
CA HIS A 1192 14.37 -47.32 0.15
C HIS A 1192 14.17 -48.66 -0.57
N GLU A 1193 15.15 -49.57 -0.44
CA GLU A 1193 15.13 -50.89 -1.07
C GLU A 1193 13.96 -51.76 -0.57
N GLU A 1194 13.66 -51.71 0.73
CA GLU A 1194 12.57 -52.47 1.35
C GLU A 1194 11.19 -52.01 0.87
N LEU A 1195 11.01 -50.70 0.71
CA LEU A 1195 9.74 -50.13 0.24
C LEU A 1195 9.51 -50.39 -1.25
N LEU A 1196 10.58 -50.33 -2.07
CA LEU A 1196 10.48 -50.69 -3.49
C LEU A 1196 10.04 -52.15 -3.66
N ALA A 1197 10.63 -53.08 -2.89
CA ALA A 1197 10.29 -54.50 -2.91
C ALA A 1197 8.84 -54.79 -2.47
N LYS A 1198 8.22 -53.93 -1.66
CA LYS A 1198 6.83 -54.08 -1.20
C LYS A 1198 5.78 -53.74 -2.25
N GLY A 1199 6.13 -52.99 -3.30
CA GLY A 1199 5.20 -52.62 -4.38
C GLY A 1199 4.05 -51.68 -3.96
N GLY A 1200 4.22 -50.91 -2.89
CA GLY A 1200 3.17 -50.08 -2.28
C GLY A 1200 2.90 -48.74 -2.98
N LEU A 1201 2.30 -47.80 -2.25
CA LEU A 1201 2.16 -46.39 -2.64
C LEU A 1201 3.53 -45.74 -2.88
N TYR A 1202 4.56 -46.08 -2.10
CA TYR A 1202 5.93 -45.60 -2.36
C TYR A 1202 6.41 -45.99 -3.76
N THR A 1203 6.26 -47.27 -4.13
CA THR A 1203 6.64 -47.79 -5.44
C THR A 1203 5.82 -47.15 -6.56
N ARG A 1204 4.52 -46.89 -6.36
CA ARG A 1204 3.70 -46.17 -7.33
C ARG A 1204 4.12 -44.72 -7.52
N LEU A 1205 4.40 -43.99 -6.43
CA LEU A 1205 4.93 -42.62 -6.50
C LEU A 1205 6.30 -42.60 -7.20
N TYR A 1206 7.13 -43.60 -6.93
CA TYR A 1206 8.41 -43.82 -7.61
C TYR A 1206 8.20 -44.07 -9.11
N GLN A 1207 7.34 -45.01 -9.50
CA GLN A 1207 7.04 -45.33 -10.89
C GLN A 1207 6.35 -44.19 -11.65
N MET A 1208 5.41 -43.46 -11.06
CA MET A 1208 4.79 -42.30 -11.72
C MET A 1208 5.83 -41.24 -12.09
N THR A 1209 6.88 -41.13 -11.28
CA THR A 1209 8.01 -40.23 -11.49
C THR A 1209 9.01 -40.78 -12.53
N TYR A 1210 9.19 -42.09 -12.63
CA TYR A 1210 10.32 -42.72 -13.34
C TYR A 1210 9.99 -43.83 -14.37
N ALA A 1211 8.73 -44.24 -14.55
CA ALA A 1211 8.37 -45.34 -15.46
C ALA A 1211 8.67 -44.97 -16.94
N PRO A 1212 9.34 -45.87 -17.69
CA PRO A 1212 9.48 -45.73 -19.14
C PRO A 1212 8.12 -45.95 -19.82
N VAL A 1213 7.83 -45.17 -20.85
CA VAL A 1213 6.63 -45.32 -21.67
C VAL A 1213 6.82 -46.58 -22.53
N GLU A 1214 5.95 -47.58 -22.37
CA GLU A 1214 5.85 -48.66 -23.35
C GLU A 1214 5.51 -48.06 -24.72
N THR A 1215 6.26 -48.49 -25.73
CA THR A 1215 6.36 -47.87 -27.06
C THR A 1215 5.18 -48.15 -27.96
#